data_AF-A0AA38RP73-F1
#
_entry.id   AF-A0AA38RP73-F1
#
_cell.length_a   1.000
_cell.length_b   1.000
_cell.length_c   1.000
_cell.angle_alpha   90.00
_cell.angle_beta   90.00
_cell.angle_gamma   90.00
#
_symmetry.space_group_name_H-M   'P 1'
#
loop_
_entity.id
_entity.type
_entity.pdbx_description
1 polymer ?
#
loop_
_entity_poly.entity_id
_entity_poly.type
_entity_poly.pdbx_seq_one_letter_code
_entity_poly.pdbx_strand_id
1 'polypeptide(L)'
;MAAMEILEALACFMQDSERAKLSHDINQAAKVAKTVETMSPGIIRDVDLPSVLDHFKLDAVEKMILALAFRLGSCPDLRTKADAILAATLPTFTEAISDPKVHADLDAEFLALILDRLVQLHPPSFGAISQAELSAMIERRYAWMGQPPPSEVLAALSLRHVLAERSSNTLARYIHKVGPEFTRDGETCASHLQSRPDSAQLSEEQVSVALLYTTVSRCPPHDPAVLVAGLRRVLPSSFRWQDVVSYFDRPDARISPPQFLSLYDALRSVAEEDDGLAFDIQSLWGGDWENTETQVSFVCAFISLTPEQLDARTIPGLRATLTLEAYGRSPAAVRERAAIAVKHPLVSLAAMSAIVHVVLHSAHASQTIEAERLFQVLGPNMDIFAVSAVSVPRPWTQIALDSLSSIFESFLRKQRAHYDFVLESMWRKDRGWVKQQLIDVHADEPMILPLILEHALKHSWLDELVYLNNGLGLDLTALAHAEGHLNLGRWALIDAPRHDELAQALARFLEIKAGFELHQDSPVQTSLRTRTVYLLLMILKELVPNVLAAKPAEVRQVCVRAYPRLLNYGEGCEDVIDANSRNGSVLPGAAVAKMTEHYEKMHSGELKIADVIEVLKRYKQSRDPLDQDVFVCMIQELLCQYTSCVDYSLSNLATTAVLFGGIMRHKLLPDLAHQASLDMILKALRDHPEGDCRYKLAVETLLNMMDYFPERLVFCAQILQIRSLEGTDVWKTAKDALLNPGHSRPSFR
;
A
#
# COMPACT_ATOMS: atom_id res chain seq x y z
N MET A 1 -54.04 -12.77 47.58
CA MET A 1 -54.87 -13.49 46.60
C MET A 1 -54.49 -13.06 45.18
N ALA A 2 -54.72 -11.80 44.79
CA ALA A 2 -54.33 -11.27 43.47
C ALA A 2 -52.82 -11.43 43.14
N ALA A 3 -51.92 -11.13 44.07
CA ALA A 3 -50.48 -11.34 43.87
C ALA A 3 -50.08 -12.83 43.75
N MET A 4 -50.88 -13.74 44.36
CA MET A 4 -50.61 -15.18 44.35
C MET A 4 -51.02 -15.81 43.02
N GLU A 5 -52.13 -15.36 42.43
CA GLU A 5 -52.57 -15.77 41.08
C GLU A 5 -51.59 -15.32 39.99
N ILE A 6 -51.03 -14.09 40.11
CA ILE A 6 -49.97 -13.62 39.20
C ILE A 6 -48.67 -14.41 39.42
N LEU A 7 -48.30 -14.72 40.66
CA LEU A 7 -47.14 -15.56 40.96
C LEU A 7 -47.30 -16.98 40.38
N GLU A 8 -48.47 -17.60 40.46
CA GLU A 8 -48.74 -18.92 39.87
C GLU A 8 -48.72 -18.90 38.34
N ALA A 9 -49.27 -17.84 37.71
CA ALA A 9 -49.23 -17.67 36.26
C ALA A 9 -47.81 -17.43 35.74
N LEU A 10 -47.01 -16.65 36.47
CA LEU A 10 -45.61 -16.38 36.13
C LEU A 10 -44.68 -17.55 36.48
N ALA A 11 -45.01 -18.38 37.47
CA ALA A 11 -44.17 -19.51 37.91
C ALA A 11 -43.87 -20.51 36.78
N CYS A 12 -44.76 -20.68 35.80
CA CYS A 12 -44.50 -21.54 34.64
C CYS A 12 -43.46 -20.95 33.67
N PHE A 13 -43.40 -19.62 33.55
CA PHE A 13 -42.47 -18.91 32.65
C PHE A 13 -41.17 -18.47 33.34
N MET A 14 -41.15 -18.48 34.67
CA MET A 14 -40.03 -18.05 35.51
C MET A 14 -39.21 -19.23 36.07
N GLN A 15 -39.35 -20.43 35.51
CA GLN A 15 -38.45 -21.56 35.77
C GLN A 15 -37.04 -21.25 35.22
N ASP A 16 -35.97 -21.74 35.85
CA ASP A 16 -34.58 -21.39 35.51
C ASP A 16 -34.25 -21.50 34.00
N SER A 17 -34.83 -22.49 33.31
CA SER A 17 -34.65 -22.68 31.86
C SER A 17 -35.44 -21.71 30.96
N GLU A 18 -36.59 -21.22 31.41
CA GLU A 18 -37.42 -20.24 30.68
C GLU A 18 -37.02 -18.80 31.02
N ARG A 19 -36.50 -18.58 32.23
CA ARG A 19 -35.91 -17.32 32.66
C ARG A 19 -34.64 -16.99 31.86
N ALA A 20 -33.76 -17.97 31.67
CA ALA A 20 -32.55 -17.79 30.84
C ALA A 20 -32.88 -17.40 29.38
N LYS A 21 -34.10 -17.70 28.91
CA LYS A 21 -34.60 -17.28 27.59
C LYS A 21 -35.09 -15.83 27.58
N LEU A 22 -35.33 -15.16 28.72
CA LEU A 22 -35.76 -13.75 28.72
C LEU A 22 -34.67 -12.80 28.22
N SER A 23 -33.40 -13.11 28.45
CA SER A 23 -32.25 -12.34 27.97
C SER A 23 -31.83 -12.68 26.53
N HIS A 24 -32.51 -13.63 25.86
CA HIS A 24 -32.11 -14.14 24.54
C HIS A 24 -33.27 -14.29 23.53
N ASP A 25 -34.51 -14.48 24.00
CA ASP A 25 -35.71 -14.63 23.18
C ASP A 25 -36.73 -13.53 23.51
N ILE A 26 -36.90 -12.66 22.53
CA ILE A 26 -37.80 -11.52 22.52
C ILE A 26 -39.26 -11.96 22.68
N ASN A 27 -39.61 -13.10 22.09
CA ASN A 27 -40.96 -13.63 22.10
C ASN A 27 -41.34 -14.14 23.49
N GLN A 28 -40.35 -14.52 24.31
CA GLN A 28 -40.59 -14.98 25.66
C GLN A 28 -41.17 -13.87 26.54
N ALA A 29 -40.55 -12.68 26.52
CA ALA A 29 -41.06 -11.53 27.25
C ALA A 29 -42.46 -11.10 26.76
N ALA A 30 -42.71 -11.17 25.45
CA ALA A 30 -44.02 -10.88 24.87
C ALA A 30 -45.09 -11.91 25.27
N LYS A 31 -44.75 -13.21 25.35
CA LYS A 31 -45.65 -14.27 25.83
C LYS A 31 -46.01 -14.08 27.31
N VAL A 32 -45.02 -13.70 28.12
CA VAL A 32 -45.23 -13.37 29.54
C VAL A 32 -46.18 -12.18 29.68
N ALA A 33 -45.94 -11.10 28.93
CA ALA A 33 -46.84 -9.92 28.91
C ALA A 33 -48.27 -10.28 28.49
N LYS A 34 -48.43 -11.05 27.40
CA LYS A 34 -49.74 -11.50 26.91
C LYS A 34 -50.49 -12.36 27.93
N THR A 35 -49.79 -13.21 28.67
CA THR A 35 -50.39 -14.06 29.72
C THR A 35 -50.88 -13.21 30.90
N VAL A 36 -50.10 -12.21 31.32
CA VAL A 36 -50.49 -11.27 32.37
C VAL A 36 -51.66 -10.39 31.90
N GLU A 37 -51.72 -9.99 30.63
CA GLU A 37 -52.84 -9.23 30.05
C GLU A 37 -54.15 -10.01 29.98
N THR A 38 -54.12 -11.34 29.84
CA THR A 38 -55.34 -12.16 29.84
C THR A 38 -55.99 -12.30 31.23
N MET A 39 -55.35 -11.80 32.28
CA MET A 39 -55.87 -11.82 33.65
C MET A 39 -56.88 -10.70 33.89
N SER A 40 -57.78 -10.90 34.86
CA SER A 40 -58.84 -9.93 35.14
C SER A 40 -58.26 -8.56 35.52
N PRO A 41 -58.77 -7.43 34.97
CA PRO A 41 -58.21 -6.10 35.17
C PRO A 41 -58.20 -5.65 36.65
N GLY A 42 -59.13 -6.17 37.47
CA GLY A 42 -59.14 -5.93 38.92
C GLY A 42 -57.93 -6.51 39.66
N ILE A 43 -57.40 -7.65 39.20
CA ILE A 43 -56.20 -8.28 39.76
C ILE A 43 -54.97 -7.45 39.41
N ILE A 44 -54.89 -6.97 38.17
CA ILE A 44 -53.77 -6.16 37.69
C ILE A 44 -53.70 -4.82 38.44
N ARG A 45 -54.84 -4.21 38.78
CA ARG A 45 -54.88 -2.94 39.52
C ARG A 45 -54.34 -3.05 40.95
N ASP A 46 -54.62 -4.14 41.63
CA ASP A 46 -54.31 -4.30 43.07
C ASP A 46 -52.93 -4.95 43.35
N VAL A 47 -52.22 -5.41 42.31
CA VAL A 47 -50.91 -6.07 42.48
C VAL A 47 -49.73 -5.10 42.45
N ASP A 48 -48.81 -5.26 43.40
CA ASP A 48 -47.51 -4.60 43.41
C ASP A 48 -46.52 -5.35 42.50
N LEU A 49 -46.53 -4.99 41.21
CA LEU A 49 -45.72 -5.63 40.16
C LEU A 49 -44.20 -5.54 40.43
N PRO A 50 -43.62 -4.43 40.93
CA PRO A 50 -42.23 -4.38 41.39
C PRO A 50 -41.85 -5.49 42.38
N SER A 51 -42.65 -5.68 43.44
CA SER A 51 -42.40 -6.72 44.46
C SER A 51 -42.49 -8.14 43.87
N VAL A 52 -43.36 -8.36 42.87
CA VAL A 52 -43.46 -9.64 42.15
C VAL A 52 -42.21 -9.88 41.30
N LEU A 53 -41.69 -8.86 40.61
CA LEU A 53 -40.45 -9.00 39.82
C LEU A 53 -39.22 -9.22 40.71
N ASP A 54 -39.18 -8.61 41.89
CA ASP A 54 -38.12 -8.80 42.88
C ASP A 54 -38.17 -10.20 43.51
N HIS A 55 -39.35 -10.80 43.66
CA HIS A 55 -39.51 -12.18 44.13
C HIS A 55 -38.76 -13.19 43.24
N PHE A 56 -38.76 -12.96 41.92
CA PHE A 56 -38.06 -13.80 40.96
C PHE A 56 -36.56 -13.50 40.84
N LYS A 57 -36.01 -12.55 41.62
CA LYS A 57 -34.59 -12.15 41.62
C LYS A 57 -34.08 -11.77 40.23
N LEU A 58 -34.92 -11.14 39.42
CA LEU A 58 -34.54 -10.68 38.08
C LEU A 58 -33.43 -9.64 38.14
N ASP A 59 -32.50 -9.68 37.19
CA ASP A 59 -31.49 -8.64 37.04
C ASP A 59 -32.06 -7.38 36.35
N ALA A 60 -31.27 -6.32 36.27
CA ALA A 60 -31.71 -5.04 35.71
C ALA A 60 -32.06 -5.13 34.22
N VAL A 61 -31.43 -6.03 33.45
CA VAL A 61 -31.67 -6.21 32.00
C VAL A 61 -32.97 -6.99 31.78
N GLU A 62 -33.15 -8.11 32.48
CA GLU A 62 -34.38 -8.91 32.46
C GLU A 62 -35.60 -8.08 32.90
N LYS A 63 -35.46 -7.27 33.96
CA LYS A 63 -36.51 -6.34 34.41
C LYS A 63 -36.86 -5.30 33.35
N MET A 64 -35.86 -4.72 32.68
CA MET A 64 -36.07 -3.75 31.60
C MET A 64 -36.83 -4.38 30.43
N ILE A 65 -36.42 -5.58 29.99
CA ILE A 65 -37.06 -6.30 28.87
C ILE A 65 -38.54 -6.59 29.17
N LEU A 66 -38.84 -7.11 30.38
CA LEU A 66 -40.22 -7.41 30.79
C LEU A 66 -41.06 -6.15 30.92
N ALA A 67 -40.52 -5.07 31.49
CA ALA A 67 -41.23 -3.81 31.61
C ALA A 67 -41.54 -3.18 30.24
N LEU A 68 -40.61 -3.26 29.28
CA LEU A 68 -40.86 -2.84 27.89
C LEU A 68 -41.95 -3.70 27.22
N ALA A 69 -41.96 -5.02 27.47
CA ALA A 69 -42.99 -5.91 26.95
C ALA A 69 -44.38 -5.61 27.55
N PHE A 70 -44.46 -5.32 28.86
CA PHE A 70 -45.70 -4.91 29.52
C PHE A 70 -46.26 -3.60 28.97
N ARG A 71 -45.39 -2.67 28.54
CA ARG A 71 -45.80 -1.40 27.94
C ARG A 71 -46.34 -1.54 26.51
N LEU A 72 -45.85 -2.49 25.73
CA LEU A 72 -46.41 -2.84 24.41
C LEU A 72 -47.84 -3.40 24.51
N GLY A 73 -48.19 -3.94 25.68
CA GLY A 73 -49.48 -4.53 25.95
C GLY A 73 -50.68 -3.60 25.80
N SER A 74 -51.88 -4.18 25.71
CA SER A 74 -53.13 -3.45 25.45
C SER A 74 -53.74 -2.79 26.71
N CYS A 75 -53.30 -3.22 27.89
CA CYS A 75 -53.90 -2.85 29.19
C CYS A 75 -53.32 -1.53 29.76
N PRO A 76 -54.13 -0.49 30.03
CA PRO A 76 -53.65 0.82 30.49
C PRO A 76 -53.09 0.81 31.92
N ASP A 77 -53.65 0.00 32.82
CA ASP A 77 -53.17 -0.15 34.20
C ASP A 77 -51.78 -0.81 34.23
N LEU A 78 -51.56 -1.78 33.34
CA LEU A 78 -50.27 -2.45 33.19
C LEU A 78 -49.21 -1.50 32.60
N ARG A 79 -49.57 -0.68 31.61
CA ARG A 79 -48.66 0.35 31.04
C ARG A 79 -48.18 1.35 32.10
N THR A 80 -49.10 1.84 32.93
CA THR A 80 -48.76 2.83 33.97
C THR A 80 -47.80 2.24 35.02
N LYS A 81 -48.00 0.96 35.38
CA LYS A 81 -47.08 0.24 36.29
C LYS A 81 -45.74 -0.07 35.62
N ALA A 82 -45.74 -0.42 34.34
CA ALA A 82 -44.53 -0.61 33.56
C ALA A 82 -43.69 0.67 33.51
N ASP A 83 -44.30 1.84 33.32
CA ASP A 83 -43.58 3.13 33.31
C ASP A 83 -42.85 3.42 34.62
N ALA A 84 -43.47 3.10 35.76
CA ALA A 84 -42.83 3.23 37.07
C ALA A 84 -41.64 2.27 37.22
N ILE A 85 -41.77 1.03 36.74
CA ILE A 85 -40.69 0.03 36.76
C ILE A 85 -39.54 0.46 35.83
N LEU A 86 -39.84 0.94 34.62
CA LEU A 86 -38.85 1.45 33.67
C LEU A 86 -38.07 2.61 34.28
N ALA A 87 -38.76 3.59 34.87
CA ALA A 87 -38.11 4.74 35.48
C ALA A 87 -37.20 4.36 36.66
N ALA A 88 -37.60 3.39 37.49
CA ALA A 88 -36.81 2.93 38.63
C ALA A 88 -35.60 2.06 38.22
N THR A 89 -35.75 1.25 37.16
CA THR A 89 -34.73 0.29 36.71
C THR A 89 -33.68 0.91 35.78
N LEU A 90 -34.01 2.03 35.11
CA LEU A 90 -33.16 2.66 34.10
C LEU A 90 -31.71 2.92 34.56
N PRO A 91 -31.42 3.50 35.75
CA PRO A 91 -30.03 3.76 36.17
C PRO A 91 -29.22 2.46 36.36
N THR A 92 -29.82 1.46 37.00
CA THR A 92 -29.18 0.15 37.21
C THR A 92 -28.99 -0.62 35.91
N PHE A 93 -29.87 -0.40 34.92
CA PHE A 93 -29.76 -0.98 33.59
C PHE A 93 -28.61 -0.36 32.78
N THR A 94 -28.47 0.97 32.79
CA THR A 94 -27.37 1.66 32.11
C THR A 94 -26.00 1.25 32.67
N GLU A 95 -25.90 1.05 33.99
CA GLU A 95 -24.68 0.55 34.61
C GLU A 95 -24.42 -0.92 34.25
N ALA A 96 -25.44 -1.78 34.30
CA ALA A 96 -25.33 -3.19 33.94
C ALA A 96 -24.90 -3.40 32.48
N ILE A 97 -25.38 -2.58 31.53
CA ILE A 97 -24.97 -2.65 30.13
C ILE A 97 -23.49 -2.27 29.94
N SER A 98 -22.96 -1.37 30.78
CA SER A 98 -21.59 -0.88 30.64
C SER A 98 -20.51 -1.95 30.91
N ASP A 99 -20.83 -3.00 31.67
CA ASP A 99 -19.94 -4.13 31.96
C ASP A 99 -20.19 -5.29 30.99
N PRO A 100 -19.24 -5.62 30.09
CA PRO A 100 -19.35 -6.75 29.18
C PRO A 100 -19.53 -8.11 29.87
N LYS A 101 -19.13 -8.25 31.13
CA LYS A 101 -19.25 -9.51 31.89
C LYS A 101 -20.69 -9.81 32.31
N VAL A 102 -21.52 -8.78 32.42
CA VAL A 102 -22.95 -8.92 32.69
C VAL A 102 -23.63 -9.27 31.37
N HIS A 103 -24.17 -10.49 31.28
CA HIS A 103 -24.66 -11.12 30.03
C HIS A 103 -23.61 -11.05 28.92
N ALA A 104 -22.51 -11.79 29.09
CA ALA A 104 -21.41 -11.85 28.12
C ALA A 104 -21.82 -12.45 26.75
N ASP A 105 -22.95 -13.14 26.73
CA ASP A 105 -23.63 -13.75 25.59
C ASP A 105 -24.69 -12.86 24.93
N LEU A 106 -24.88 -11.62 25.40
CA LEU A 106 -25.86 -10.70 24.85
C LEU A 106 -25.51 -10.29 23.41
N ASP A 107 -26.30 -10.78 22.46
CA ASP A 107 -26.13 -10.49 21.04
C ASP A 107 -26.41 -9.02 20.68
N ALA A 108 -25.69 -8.50 19.69
CA ALA A 108 -25.79 -7.11 19.23
C ALA A 108 -27.17 -6.81 18.62
N GLU A 109 -27.79 -7.75 17.90
CA GLU A 109 -29.11 -7.53 17.33
C GLU A 109 -30.20 -7.49 18.41
N PHE A 110 -30.03 -8.33 19.44
CA PHE A 110 -30.92 -8.35 20.59
C PHE A 110 -30.80 -7.06 21.42
N LEU A 111 -29.57 -6.58 21.68
CA LEU A 111 -29.35 -5.29 22.34
C LEU A 111 -29.95 -4.13 21.54
N ALA A 112 -29.76 -4.11 20.21
CA ALA A 112 -30.35 -3.09 19.34
C ALA A 112 -31.89 -3.07 19.45
N LEU A 113 -32.52 -4.24 19.57
CA LEU A 113 -33.98 -4.30 19.76
C LEU A 113 -34.43 -3.77 21.13
N ILE A 114 -33.69 -4.06 22.20
CA ILE A 114 -34.01 -3.52 23.53
C ILE A 114 -33.96 -1.98 23.48
N LEU A 115 -32.93 -1.43 22.83
CA LEU A 115 -32.75 0.02 22.68
C LEU A 115 -33.83 0.64 21.78
N ASP A 116 -34.17 -0.01 20.67
CA ASP A 116 -35.28 0.38 19.79
C ASP A 116 -36.58 0.52 20.60
N ARG A 117 -36.94 -0.51 21.38
CA ARG A 117 -38.12 -0.49 22.25
C ARG A 117 -38.02 0.58 23.32
N LEU A 118 -36.87 0.74 23.95
CA LEU A 118 -36.67 1.75 25.00
C LEU A 118 -36.84 3.17 24.45
N VAL A 119 -36.31 3.47 23.26
CA VAL A 119 -36.44 4.79 22.63
C VAL A 119 -37.89 5.07 22.23
N GLN A 120 -38.58 4.09 21.65
CA GLN A 120 -39.99 4.24 21.23
C GLN A 120 -40.96 4.28 22.42
N LEU A 121 -40.66 3.54 23.50
CA LEU A 121 -41.50 3.36 24.68
C LEU A 121 -40.82 3.89 25.95
N HIS A 122 -40.20 5.07 25.86
CA HIS A 122 -39.44 5.63 26.96
C HIS A 122 -40.31 6.19 28.09
N PRO A 123 -39.93 6.03 29.37
CA PRO A 123 -40.62 6.70 30.47
C PRO A 123 -40.38 8.22 30.42
N PRO A 124 -41.25 9.05 31.04
CA PRO A 124 -41.08 10.51 31.04
C PRO A 124 -39.77 10.99 31.71
N SER A 125 -39.13 10.16 32.52
CA SER A 125 -37.81 10.41 33.10
C SER A 125 -36.64 10.25 32.10
N PHE A 126 -36.89 9.72 30.90
CA PHE A 126 -35.89 9.52 29.86
C PHE A 126 -35.66 10.79 29.04
N GLY A 127 -35.08 11.80 29.67
CA GLY A 127 -34.68 13.05 29.04
C GLY A 127 -33.35 12.97 28.27
N ALA A 128 -32.89 14.11 27.76
CA ALA A 128 -31.66 14.20 26.97
C ALA A 128 -30.39 13.73 27.74
N ILE A 129 -30.35 13.93 29.06
CA ILE A 129 -29.21 13.55 29.90
C ILE A 129 -29.09 12.02 29.99
N SER A 130 -30.19 11.32 30.32
CA SER A 130 -30.19 9.85 30.40
C SER A 130 -30.00 9.19 29.03
N GLN A 131 -30.42 9.84 27.95
CA GLN A 131 -30.09 9.41 26.57
C GLN A 131 -28.60 9.52 26.25
N ALA A 132 -27.95 10.62 26.66
CA ALA A 132 -26.52 10.81 26.49
C ALA A 132 -25.71 9.81 27.34
N GLU A 133 -26.13 9.59 28.59
CA GLU A 133 -25.54 8.59 29.49
C GLU A 133 -25.64 7.18 28.90
N LEU A 134 -26.81 6.79 28.37
CA LEU A 134 -27.00 5.49 27.73
C LEU A 134 -26.05 5.31 26.53
N SER A 135 -25.87 6.35 25.71
CA SER A 135 -24.96 6.31 24.56
C SER A 135 -23.50 6.13 25.01
N ALA A 136 -23.08 6.89 26.03
CA ALA A 136 -21.73 6.80 26.59
C ALA A 136 -21.44 5.43 27.25
N MET A 137 -22.44 4.82 27.90
CA MET A 137 -22.28 3.48 28.50
C MET A 137 -22.16 2.37 27.46
N ILE A 138 -22.86 2.50 26.32
CA ILE A 138 -22.73 1.58 25.19
C ILE A 138 -21.33 1.71 24.58
N GLU A 139 -20.86 2.93 24.31
CA GLU A 139 -19.49 3.16 23.83
C GLU A 139 -18.46 2.56 24.78
N ARG A 140 -18.65 2.74 26.09
CA ARG A 140 -17.78 2.15 27.12
C ARG A 140 -17.78 0.62 27.08
N ARG A 141 -18.94 -0.03 26.93
CA ARG A 141 -19.05 -1.50 26.82
C ARG A 141 -18.18 -2.03 25.69
N TYR A 142 -18.30 -1.44 24.50
CA TYR A 142 -17.57 -1.87 23.31
C TYR A 142 -16.08 -1.51 23.36
N ALA A 143 -15.73 -0.37 23.97
CA ALA A 143 -14.35 -0.02 24.26
C ALA A 143 -13.64 -1.05 25.16
N TRP A 144 -14.32 -1.58 26.18
CA TRP A 144 -13.79 -2.69 27.00
C TRP A 144 -13.54 -3.97 26.20
N MET A 145 -14.31 -4.22 25.15
CA MET A 145 -14.16 -5.37 24.27
C MET A 145 -13.14 -5.13 23.14
N GLY A 146 -12.60 -3.92 23.01
CA GLY A 146 -11.66 -3.55 21.96
C GLY A 146 -12.30 -3.56 20.56
N GLN A 147 -13.61 -3.32 20.47
CA GLN A 147 -14.36 -3.30 19.22
C GLN A 147 -15.19 -2.02 19.12
N PRO A 148 -15.48 -1.51 17.91
CA PRO A 148 -16.43 -0.42 17.73
C PRO A 148 -17.86 -0.90 18.05
N PRO A 149 -18.75 -0.05 18.59
CA PRO A 149 -20.16 -0.38 18.73
C PRO A 149 -20.78 -0.83 17.39
N PRO A 150 -21.62 -1.88 17.35
CA PRO A 150 -22.29 -2.34 16.14
C PRO A 150 -23.22 -1.30 15.54
N SER A 151 -23.33 -1.31 14.21
CA SER A 151 -24.16 -0.37 13.45
C SER A 151 -25.64 -0.42 13.83
N GLU A 152 -26.14 -1.61 14.15
CA GLU A 152 -27.52 -1.91 14.54
C GLU A 152 -27.89 -1.21 15.85
N VAL A 153 -26.96 -1.22 16.81
CA VAL A 153 -27.10 -0.62 18.13
C VAL A 153 -27.13 0.90 18.00
N LEU A 154 -26.21 1.47 17.21
CA LEU A 154 -26.17 2.91 16.96
C LEU A 154 -27.38 3.39 16.14
N ALA A 155 -27.83 2.60 15.15
CA ALA A 155 -29.03 2.88 14.38
C ALA A 155 -30.27 2.94 15.29
N ALA A 156 -30.42 1.98 16.21
CA ALA A 156 -31.53 2.00 17.18
C ALA A 156 -31.52 3.26 18.06
N LEU A 157 -30.34 3.75 18.49
CA LEU A 157 -30.23 5.00 19.24
C LEU A 157 -30.62 6.23 18.39
N SER A 158 -30.36 6.20 17.07
CA SER A 158 -30.68 7.30 16.16
C SER A 158 -32.19 7.57 16.04
N LEU A 159 -33.04 6.59 16.33
CA LEU A 159 -34.51 6.73 16.33
C LEU A 159 -35.01 7.86 17.23
N ARG A 160 -34.24 8.24 18.26
CA ARG A 160 -34.58 9.37 19.15
C ARG A 160 -34.72 10.68 18.38
N HIS A 161 -33.88 10.90 17.37
CA HIS A 161 -33.90 12.09 16.54
C HIS A 161 -35.02 12.03 15.49
N VAL A 162 -35.32 10.84 15.01
CA VAL A 162 -36.38 10.56 14.03
C VAL A 162 -37.78 10.76 14.64
N LEU A 163 -37.95 10.44 15.93
CA LEU A 163 -39.23 10.58 16.65
C LEU A 163 -39.37 11.87 17.48
N ALA A 164 -38.33 12.70 17.53
CA ALA A 164 -38.35 13.99 18.22
C ALA A 164 -39.49 14.90 17.74
N GLU A 165 -39.94 15.81 18.60
CA GLU A 165 -41.04 16.74 18.32
C GLU A 165 -40.59 17.85 17.35
N ARG A 166 -40.47 17.52 16.06
CA ARG A 166 -40.08 18.44 14.98
C ARG A 166 -41.09 18.37 13.84
N SER A 167 -41.27 19.49 13.14
CA SER A 167 -42.16 19.57 11.97
C SER A 167 -41.76 18.57 10.87
N SER A 168 -40.46 18.36 10.65
CA SER A 168 -39.94 17.39 9.68
C SER A 168 -40.12 15.91 10.08
N ASN A 169 -40.41 15.63 11.35
CA ASN A 169 -40.64 14.28 11.85
C ASN A 169 -42.12 13.89 11.88
N THR A 170 -43.02 14.78 11.42
CA THR A 170 -44.47 14.61 11.58
C THR A 170 -44.98 13.32 10.91
N LEU A 171 -44.47 12.99 9.71
CA LEU A 171 -44.83 11.77 9.01
C LEU A 171 -44.35 10.50 9.74
N ALA A 172 -43.09 10.46 10.19
CA ALA A 172 -42.58 9.33 10.98
C ALA A 172 -43.35 9.13 12.29
N ARG A 173 -43.70 10.21 12.99
CA ARG A 173 -44.56 10.16 14.19
C ARG A 173 -45.97 9.68 13.88
N TYR A 174 -46.51 10.00 12.70
CA TYR A 174 -47.81 9.49 12.26
C TYR A 174 -47.74 7.98 12.02
N ILE A 175 -46.70 7.48 11.33
CA ILE A 175 -46.46 6.04 11.12
C ILE A 175 -46.33 5.32 12.47
N HIS A 176 -45.51 5.85 13.39
CA HIS A 176 -45.35 5.30 14.74
C HIS A 176 -46.67 5.21 15.51
N LYS A 177 -47.57 6.20 15.37
CA LYS A 177 -48.89 6.19 16.04
C LYS A 177 -49.85 5.15 15.46
N VAL A 178 -49.82 4.93 14.16
CA VAL A 178 -50.67 3.92 13.49
C VAL A 178 -50.15 2.51 13.77
N GLY A 179 -48.82 2.36 13.85
CA GLY A 179 -48.17 1.10 14.13
C GLY A 179 -48.08 0.18 12.88
N PRO A 180 -47.95 -1.14 13.05
CA PRO A 180 -47.58 -2.07 11.98
C PRO A 180 -48.56 -2.10 10.80
N GLU A 181 -49.84 -1.75 11.01
CA GLU A 181 -50.85 -1.73 9.95
C GLU A 181 -50.53 -0.71 8.84
N PHE A 182 -49.67 0.27 9.11
CA PHE A 182 -49.34 1.31 8.14
C PHE A 182 -48.65 0.75 6.88
N THR A 183 -47.76 -0.23 7.03
CA THR A 183 -46.97 -0.83 5.93
C THR A 183 -47.36 -2.27 5.65
N ARG A 184 -48.57 -2.70 6.06
CA ARG A 184 -49.06 -4.07 5.84
C ARG A 184 -49.26 -4.40 4.36
N ASP A 185 -49.84 -3.47 3.61
CA ASP A 185 -50.11 -3.62 2.18
C ASP A 185 -50.11 -2.24 1.49
N GLY A 186 -49.78 -2.23 0.19
CA GLY A 186 -49.61 -0.98 -0.57
C GLY A 186 -50.90 -0.15 -0.72
N GLU A 187 -52.07 -0.79 -0.66
CA GLU A 187 -53.37 -0.09 -0.74
C GLU A 187 -53.75 0.56 0.60
N THR A 188 -53.56 -0.14 1.70
CA THR A 188 -53.75 0.37 3.06
C THR A 188 -52.76 1.51 3.35
N CYS A 189 -51.50 1.36 2.94
CA CYS A 189 -50.50 2.42 3.05
C CYS A 189 -50.92 3.68 2.27
N ALA A 190 -51.33 3.54 1.00
CA ALA A 190 -51.82 4.67 0.20
C ALA A 190 -53.05 5.33 0.82
N SER A 191 -53.97 4.54 1.38
CA SER A 191 -55.16 5.06 2.06
C SER A 191 -54.80 5.88 3.31
N HIS A 192 -53.86 5.39 4.12
CA HIS A 192 -53.36 6.13 5.29
C HIS A 192 -52.60 7.41 4.91
N LEU A 193 -51.82 7.37 3.82
CA LEU A 193 -51.13 8.55 3.28
C LEU A 193 -52.10 9.60 2.73
N GLN A 194 -53.28 9.19 2.24
CA GLN A 194 -54.36 10.09 1.83
C GLN A 194 -55.14 10.65 3.01
N SER A 195 -55.36 9.84 4.07
CA SER A 195 -56.04 10.25 5.31
C SER A 195 -55.14 10.97 6.32
N ARG A 196 -53.99 11.48 5.87
CA ARG A 196 -52.96 12.05 6.76
C ARG A 196 -53.42 13.37 7.40
N PRO A 197 -52.90 13.73 8.58
CA PRO A 197 -53.14 15.05 9.16
C PRO A 197 -52.50 16.16 8.31
N ASP A 198 -53.12 17.34 8.26
CA ASP A 198 -52.65 18.49 7.46
C ASP A 198 -51.23 18.96 7.80
N SER A 199 -50.74 18.62 9.00
CA SER A 199 -49.36 18.90 9.44
C SER A 199 -48.31 17.97 8.81
N ALA A 200 -48.70 16.80 8.30
CA ALA A 200 -47.83 15.87 7.59
C ALA A 200 -47.80 16.23 6.09
N GLN A 201 -47.03 17.26 5.74
CA GLN A 201 -46.79 17.62 4.34
C GLN A 201 -45.81 16.60 3.75
N LEU A 202 -46.19 15.90 2.67
CA LEU A 202 -45.33 14.94 1.95
C LEU A 202 -44.19 15.65 1.20
N SER A 203 -43.38 16.39 1.95
CA SER A 203 -42.13 17.01 1.52
C SER A 203 -41.02 15.98 1.51
N GLU A 204 -39.98 16.27 0.74
CA GLU A 204 -38.81 15.42 0.55
C GLU A 204 -38.12 15.13 1.89
N GLU A 205 -38.02 16.13 2.78
CA GLU A 205 -37.48 15.96 4.12
C GLU A 205 -38.35 15.00 4.97
N GLN A 206 -39.68 15.18 5.01
CA GLN A 206 -40.56 14.30 5.80
C GLN A 206 -40.56 12.86 5.29
N VAL A 207 -40.47 12.67 3.97
CA VAL A 207 -40.35 11.35 3.35
C VAL A 207 -39.04 10.69 3.73
N SER A 208 -37.91 11.43 3.75
CA SER A 208 -36.62 10.89 4.20
C SER A 208 -36.67 10.37 5.64
N VAL A 209 -37.28 11.13 6.56
CA VAL A 209 -37.43 10.73 7.98
C VAL A 209 -38.32 9.50 8.11
N ALA A 210 -39.43 9.47 7.37
CA ALA A 210 -40.33 8.34 7.37
C ALA A 210 -39.64 7.06 6.87
N LEU A 211 -38.83 7.16 5.79
CA LEU A 211 -38.05 6.04 5.28
C LEU A 211 -36.99 5.57 6.28
N LEU A 212 -36.26 6.49 6.93
CA LEU A 212 -35.34 6.12 8.00
C LEU A 212 -36.05 5.41 9.15
N TYR A 213 -37.21 5.92 9.57
CA TYR A 213 -38.01 5.29 10.63
C TYR A 213 -38.43 3.87 10.24
N THR A 214 -39.03 3.68 9.06
CA THR A 214 -39.50 2.36 8.62
C THR A 214 -38.37 1.38 8.35
N THR A 215 -37.16 1.88 8.05
CA THR A 215 -35.98 1.05 7.82
C THR A 215 -35.31 0.63 9.14
N VAL A 216 -35.21 1.55 10.09
CA VAL A 216 -34.47 1.33 11.34
C VAL A 216 -35.34 0.66 12.42
N SER A 217 -36.62 1.03 12.50
CA SER A 217 -37.56 0.52 13.52
C SER A 217 -37.74 -0.98 13.40
N ARG A 218 -37.42 -1.70 14.48
CA ARG A 218 -37.64 -3.16 14.58
C ARG A 218 -38.92 -3.51 15.33
N CYS A 219 -39.48 -2.59 16.11
CA CYS A 219 -40.67 -2.83 16.93
C CYS A 219 -41.60 -1.59 16.97
N PRO A 220 -42.65 -1.52 16.13
CA PRO A 220 -43.12 -2.56 15.21
C PRO A 220 -42.26 -2.69 13.94
N PRO A 221 -42.23 -3.89 13.31
CA PRO A 221 -41.56 -4.08 12.03
C PRO A 221 -42.34 -3.36 10.93
N HIS A 222 -41.63 -2.64 10.08
CA HIS A 222 -42.17 -1.95 8.91
C HIS A 222 -41.45 -2.38 7.64
N ASP A 223 -42.17 -2.35 6.52
CA ASP A 223 -41.59 -2.57 5.19
C ASP A 223 -41.41 -1.22 4.45
N PRO A 224 -40.17 -0.76 4.22
CA PRO A 224 -39.91 0.47 3.48
C PRO A 224 -40.29 0.37 2.00
N ALA A 225 -40.26 -0.82 1.38
CA ALA A 225 -40.66 -1.00 -0.02
C ALA A 225 -42.16 -0.76 -0.20
N VAL A 226 -42.99 -1.22 0.75
CA VAL A 226 -44.43 -0.92 0.78
C VAL A 226 -44.68 0.58 0.95
N LEU A 227 -43.91 1.25 1.80
CA LEU A 227 -44.00 2.71 1.99
C LEU A 227 -43.67 3.45 0.70
N VAL A 228 -42.57 3.11 0.01
CA VAL A 228 -42.20 3.73 -1.26
C VAL A 228 -43.27 3.47 -2.32
N ALA A 229 -43.78 2.24 -2.44
CA ALA A 229 -44.86 1.91 -3.37
C ALA A 229 -46.16 2.71 -3.09
N GLY A 230 -46.51 2.90 -1.80
CA GLY A 230 -47.64 3.73 -1.38
C GLY A 230 -47.43 5.21 -1.70
N LEU A 231 -46.25 5.76 -1.39
CA LEU A 231 -45.88 7.14 -1.68
C LEU A 231 -45.92 7.44 -3.18
N ARG A 232 -45.41 6.53 -4.01
CA ARG A 232 -45.42 6.67 -5.48
C ARG A 232 -46.83 6.80 -6.08
N ARG A 233 -47.86 6.28 -5.41
CA ARG A 233 -49.27 6.44 -5.84
C ARG A 233 -49.89 7.78 -5.44
N VAL A 234 -49.34 8.44 -4.44
CA VAL A 234 -49.92 9.66 -3.83
C VAL A 234 -49.13 10.92 -4.19
N LEU A 235 -47.84 10.79 -4.46
CA LEU A 235 -46.95 11.90 -4.78
C LEU A 235 -47.14 12.40 -6.23
N PRO A 236 -46.97 13.71 -6.47
CA PRO A 236 -47.01 14.27 -7.81
C PRO A 236 -45.76 13.88 -8.62
N SER A 237 -45.86 13.87 -9.94
CA SER A 237 -44.72 13.60 -10.85
C SER A 237 -43.61 14.66 -10.78
N SER A 238 -43.83 15.78 -10.09
CA SER A 238 -42.82 16.83 -9.85
C SER A 238 -41.95 16.59 -8.62
N PHE A 239 -42.23 15.54 -7.83
CA PHE A 239 -41.52 15.23 -6.59
C PHE A 239 -40.09 14.75 -6.86
N ARG A 240 -39.10 15.30 -6.14
CA ARG A 240 -37.68 15.03 -6.40
C ARG A 240 -37.11 14.00 -5.43
N TRP A 241 -37.06 12.74 -5.84
CA TRP A 241 -36.46 11.65 -5.06
C TRP A 241 -34.97 11.85 -4.75
N GLN A 242 -34.25 12.59 -5.59
CA GLN A 242 -32.85 12.94 -5.34
C GLN A 242 -32.69 13.77 -4.05
N ASP A 243 -33.60 14.70 -3.80
CA ASP A 243 -33.55 15.55 -2.61
C ASP A 243 -33.87 14.73 -1.35
N VAL A 244 -34.73 13.72 -1.45
CA VAL A 244 -35.00 12.76 -0.34
C VAL A 244 -33.71 12.10 0.14
N VAL A 245 -32.84 11.67 -0.78
CA VAL A 245 -31.56 11.05 -0.43
C VAL A 245 -30.61 12.03 0.23
N SER A 246 -30.60 13.29 -0.22
CA SER A 246 -29.78 14.33 0.42
C SER A 246 -30.17 14.57 1.89
N TYR A 247 -31.45 14.37 2.25
CA TYR A 247 -31.91 14.52 3.64
C TYR A 247 -31.63 13.30 4.55
N PHE A 248 -30.99 12.23 4.05
CA PHE A 248 -30.42 11.18 4.90
C PHE A 248 -29.16 11.65 5.62
N ASP A 249 -28.51 12.70 5.12
CA ASP A 249 -27.35 13.33 5.74
C ASP A 249 -27.74 14.07 7.02
N ARG A 250 -27.74 13.33 8.13
CA ARG A 250 -28.13 13.81 9.45
C ARG A 250 -27.06 13.44 10.48
N PRO A 251 -26.90 14.25 11.55
CA PRO A 251 -26.03 13.87 12.65
C PRO A 251 -26.55 12.60 13.33
N ASP A 252 -25.63 11.74 13.75
CA ASP A 252 -25.89 10.46 14.45
C ASP A 252 -26.72 9.42 13.68
N ALA A 253 -27.05 9.66 12.41
CA ALA A 253 -27.72 8.65 11.60
C ALA A 253 -26.74 7.52 11.29
N ARG A 254 -27.18 6.29 11.52
CA ARG A 254 -26.42 5.06 11.26
C ARG A 254 -27.34 4.03 10.65
N ILE A 255 -26.77 3.14 9.86
CA ILE A 255 -27.50 2.09 9.19
C ILE A 255 -26.70 0.79 9.22
N SER A 256 -27.39 -0.33 9.46
CA SER A 256 -26.77 -1.64 9.37
C SER A 256 -26.85 -2.22 7.95
N PRO A 257 -26.03 -3.23 7.59
CA PRO A 257 -26.09 -3.86 6.27
C PRO A 257 -27.49 -4.36 5.86
N PRO A 258 -28.27 -5.08 6.69
CA PRO A 258 -29.62 -5.50 6.29
C PRO A 258 -30.62 -4.33 6.19
N GLN A 259 -30.46 -3.30 7.03
CA GLN A 259 -31.27 -2.09 6.96
C GLN A 259 -30.99 -1.32 5.66
N PHE A 260 -29.71 -1.20 5.28
CA PHE A 260 -29.29 -0.58 4.04
C PHE A 260 -29.84 -1.35 2.82
N LEU A 261 -29.77 -2.68 2.82
CA LEU A 261 -30.31 -3.50 1.73
C LEU A 261 -31.82 -3.27 1.55
N SER A 262 -32.58 -3.26 2.66
CA SER A 262 -34.02 -2.98 2.64
C SER A 262 -34.35 -1.59 2.08
N LEU A 263 -33.58 -0.57 2.48
CA LEU A 263 -33.71 0.79 1.96
C LEU A 263 -33.33 0.87 0.47
N TYR A 264 -32.27 0.19 0.07
CA TYR A 264 -31.81 0.10 -1.32
C TYR A 264 -32.87 -0.55 -2.20
N ASP A 265 -33.42 -1.70 -1.82
CA ASP A 265 -34.45 -2.42 -2.59
C ASP A 265 -35.72 -1.59 -2.74
N ALA A 266 -36.12 -0.84 -1.71
CA ALA A 266 -37.24 0.08 -1.78
C ALA A 266 -37.02 1.19 -2.83
N LEU A 267 -35.85 1.84 -2.80
CA LEU A 267 -35.50 2.94 -3.71
C LEU A 267 -35.08 2.48 -5.11
N ARG A 268 -34.63 1.24 -5.26
CA ARG A 268 -34.28 0.63 -6.55
C ARG A 268 -35.46 0.64 -7.51
N SER A 269 -36.67 0.37 -7.00
CA SER A 269 -37.91 0.43 -7.78
C SER A 269 -38.19 1.80 -8.39
N VAL A 270 -37.64 2.87 -7.81
CA VAL A 270 -37.74 4.25 -8.33
C VAL A 270 -36.68 4.50 -9.39
N ALA A 271 -35.46 3.98 -9.19
CA ALA A 271 -34.35 4.15 -10.12
C ALA A 271 -34.57 3.43 -11.47
N GLU A 272 -35.26 2.27 -11.47
CA GLU A 272 -35.50 1.45 -12.65
C GLU A 272 -36.54 2.05 -13.63
N GLU A 273 -37.44 2.93 -13.18
CA GLU A 273 -38.52 3.46 -14.04
C GLU A 273 -38.10 4.62 -14.93
N ASP A 274 -37.10 5.40 -14.51
CA ASP A 274 -36.62 6.60 -15.21
C ASP A 274 -35.24 6.37 -15.90
N ASP A 275 -34.82 5.12 -16.08
CA ASP A 275 -33.49 4.73 -16.59
C ASP A 275 -32.33 5.46 -15.88
N GLY A 276 -32.51 5.82 -14.60
CA GLY A 276 -31.52 6.57 -13.80
C GLY A 276 -31.27 8.02 -14.21
N LEU A 277 -32.10 8.63 -15.08
CA LEU A 277 -31.93 10.01 -15.54
C LEU A 277 -32.39 11.06 -14.53
N ALA A 278 -33.44 10.78 -13.76
CA ALA A 278 -34.01 11.70 -12.76
C ALA A 278 -33.53 11.41 -11.33
N PHE A 279 -33.09 10.17 -11.06
CA PHE A 279 -32.68 9.70 -9.74
C PHE A 279 -31.45 8.79 -9.84
N ASP A 280 -30.33 9.23 -9.27
CA ASP A 280 -29.11 8.43 -9.18
C ASP A 280 -29.02 7.78 -7.81
N ILE A 281 -29.29 6.47 -7.75
CA ILE A 281 -29.25 5.69 -6.49
C ILE A 281 -27.85 5.66 -5.85
N GLN A 282 -26.78 5.95 -6.61
CA GLN A 282 -25.42 6.00 -6.08
C GLN A 282 -25.21 7.15 -5.10
N SER A 283 -26.09 8.15 -5.06
CA SER A 283 -26.05 9.22 -4.05
C SER A 283 -26.38 8.73 -2.63
N LEU A 284 -26.93 7.52 -2.49
CA LEU A 284 -27.25 6.94 -1.18
C LEU A 284 -25.99 6.58 -0.38
N TRP A 285 -24.87 6.31 -1.06
CA TRP A 285 -23.57 6.04 -0.43
C TRP A 285 -22.44 6.91 -0.99
N GLY A 286 -22.72 7.71 -2.02
CA GLY A 286 -21.78 8.60 -2.68
C GLY A 286 -22.20 10.07 -2.61
N GLY A 287 -21.35 10.95 -3.16
CA GLY A 287 -21.55 12.39 -3.14
C GLY A 287 -20.85 13.07 -1.95
N ASP A 288 -21.16 14.35 -1.75
CA ASP A 288 -20.56 15.19 -0.72
C ASP A 288 -21.58 15.39 0.40
N TRP A 289 -21.39 14.68 1.52
CA TRP A 289 -22.25 14.79 2.70
C TRP A 289 -21.58 15.72 3.72
N GLU A 290 -22.38 16.52 4.43
CA GLU A 290 -21.94 17.35 5.55
C GLU A 290 -21.54 16.49 6.76
N ASN A 291 -22.28 15.42 7.06
CA ASN A 291 -21.98 14.51 8.17
C ASN A 291 -21.17 13.30 7.70
N THR A 292 -19.84 13.41 7.80
CA THR A 292 -18.89 12.40 7.33
C THR A 292 -19.10 11.02 7.97
N GLU A 293 -19.40 10.94 9.26
CA GLU A 293 -19.61 9.64 9.93
C GLU A 293 -20.87 8.91 9.45
N THR A 294 -21.94 9.66 9.14
CA THR A 294 -23.16 9.10 8.56
C THR A 294 -22.87 8.53 7.17
N GLN A 295 -22.16 9.30 6.34
CA GLN A 295 -21.75 8.82 5.02
C GLN A 295 -20.90 7.56 5.12
N VAL A 296 -19.91 7.52 6.02
CA VAL A 296 -19.07 6.34 6.23
C VAL A 296 -19.89 5.15 6.72
N SER A 297 -20.90 5.34 7.57
CA SER A 297 -21.81 4.27 8.00
C SER A 297 -22.59 3.67 6.82
N PHE A 298 -23.12 4.50 5.92
CA PHE A 298 -23.83 4.04 4.72
C PHE A 298 -22.90 3.32 3.75
N VAL A 299 -21.69 3.85 3.53
CA VAL A 299 -20.66 3.20 2.72
C VAL A 299 -20.25 1.86 3.33
N CYS A 300 -20.02 1.81 4.64
CA CYS A 300 -19.66 0.61 5.38
C CYS A 300 -20.75 -0.47 5.22
N ALA A 301 -22.02 -0.11 5.45
CA ALA A 301 -23.15 -1.01 5.26
C ALA A 301 -23.25 -1.54 3.83
N PHE A 302 -23.03 -0.69 2.82
CA PHE A 302 -23.01 -1.09 1.41
C PHE A 302 -21.86 -2.05 1.09
N ILE A 303 -20.64 -1.77 1.55
CA ILE A 303 -19.47 -2.62 1.24
C ILE A 303 -19.45 -3.94 2.01
N SER A 304 -20.18 -4.03 3.14
CA SER A 304 -20.34 -5.26 3.91
C SER A 304 -21.24 -6.29 3.22
N LEU A 305 -22.03 -5.90 2.22
CA LEU A 305 -22.93 -6.81 1.50
C LEU A 305 -22.14 -7.80 0.64
N THR A 306 -22.55 -9.07 0.67
CA THR A 306 -21.95 -10.10 -0.19
C THR A 306 -22.47 -10.00 -1.63
N PRO A 307 -21.73 -10.51 -2.61
CA PRO A 307 -22.22 -10.60 -4.00
C PRO A 307 -23.51 -11.42 -4.17
N GLU A 308 -23.88 -12.28 -3.21
CA GLU A 308 -25.19 -12.98 -3.24
C GLU A 308 -26.34 -12.09 -2.76
N GLN A 309 -26.07 -11.18 -1.82
CA GLN A 309 -27.06 -10.23 -1.30
C GLN A 309 -27.29 -9.08 -2.28
N LEU A 310 -26.21 -8.54 -2.82
CA LEU A 310 -26.25 -7.45 -3.80
C LEU A 310 -25.18 -7.65 -4.88
N ASP A 311 -25.61 -8.03 -6.09
CA ASP A 311 -24.74 -8.02 -7.26
C ASP A 311 -24.63 -6.58 -7.78
N ALA A 312 -23.45 -5.99 -7.66
CA ALA A 312 -23.18 -4.62 -8.07
C ALA A 312 -23.56 -4.35 -9.55
N ARG A 313 -23.52 -5.36 -10.42
CA ARG A 313 -23.89 -5.21 -11.84
C ARG A 313 -25.36 -4.89 -12.06
N THR A 314 -26.20 -5.19 -11.08
CA THR A 314 -27.65 -4.93 -11.15
C THR A 314 -27.99 -3.50 -10.77
N ILE A 315 -27.04 -2.71 -10.27
CA ILE A 315 -27.24 -1.32 -9.87
C ILE A 315 -27.43 -0.44 -11.13
N PRO A 316 -28.57 0.25 -11.27
CA PRO A 316 -28.81 1.17 -12.38
C PRO A 316 -27.77 2.30 -12.43
N GLY A 317 -27.22 2.59 -13.61
CA GLY A 317 -26.29 3.72 -13.81
C GLY A 317 -24.92 3.59 -13.13
N LEU A 318 -24.55 2.41 -12.61
CA LEU A 318 -23.33 2.22 -11.83
C LEU A 318 -22.06 2.64 -12.60
N ARG A 319 -21.29 3.55 -11.98
CA ARG A 319 -19.93 3.87 -12.43
C ARG A 319 -18.94 2.88 -11.83
N ALA A 320 -18.70 1.79 -12.56
CA ALA A 320 -17.79 0.73 -12.14
C ALA A 320 -16.31 1.10 -12.38
N THR A 321 -15.45 0.85 -11.39
CA THR A 321 -13.99 0.95 -11.52
C THR A 321 -13.39 -0.22 -12.31
N LEU A 322 -14.13 -1.33 -12.45
CA LEU A 322 -13.68 -2.59 -13.03
C LEU A 322 -14.74 -3.16 -13.96
N THR A 323 -14.32 -3.56 -15.16
CA THR A 323 -15.16 -4.24 -16.13
C THR A 323 -14.54 -5.58 -16.51
N LEU A 324 -15.37 -6.60 -16.70
CA LEU A 324 -14.93 -7.95 -17.09
C LEU A 324 -14.18 -7.97 -18.43
N GLU A 325 -14.59 -7.10 -19.36
CA GLU A 325 -14.00 -7.01 -20.71
C GLU A 325 -12.52 -6.62 -20.67
N ALA A 326 -12.13 -5.81 -19.68
CA ALA A 326 -10.75 -5.39 -19.50
C ALA A 326 -9.80 -6.56 -19.20
N TYR A 327 -10.31 -7.72 -18.80
CA TYR A 327 -9.51 -8.90 -18.40
C TYR A 327 -9.60 -10.08 -19.39
N GLY A 328 -10.18 -9.89 -20.57
CA GLY A 328 -10.32 -10.96 -21.56
C GLY A 328 -8.98 -11.61 -21.99
N ARG A 329 -7.89 -10.84 -22.00
CA ARG A 329 -6.53 -11.29 -22.36
C ARG A 329 -5.64 -11.66 -21.16
N SER A 330 -6.15 -11.54 -19.93
CA SER A 330 -5.39 -11.83 -18.71
C SER A 330 -5.30 -13.34 -18.41
N PRO A 331 -4.32 -13.76 -17.57
CA PRO A 331 -4.21 -15.13 -17.08
C PRO A 331 -5.50 -15.62 -16.40
N ALA A 332 -5.72 -16.94 -16.39
CA ALA A 332 -6.95 -17.55 -15.87
C ALA A 332 -7.26 -17.15 -14.41
N ALA A 333 -6.25 -17.21 -13.53
CA ALA A 333 -6.39 -16.84 -12.12
C ALA A 333 -6.81 -15.37 -11.92
N VAL A 334 -6.29 -14.45 -12.74
CA VAL A 334 -6.65 -13.02 -12.73
C VAL A 334 -8.07 -12.83 -13.21
N ARG A 335 -8.51 -13.57 -14.24
CA ARG A 335 -9.85 -13.51 -14.79
C ARG A 335 -10.91 -14.04 -13.82
N GLU A 336 -10.63 -15.14 -13.13
CA GLU A 336 -11.52 -15.71 -12.11
C GLU A 336 -11.71 -14.73 -10.95
N ARG A 337 -10.62 -14.14 -10.44
CA ARG A 337 -10.73 -13.14 -9.38
C ARG A 337 -11.42 -11.86 -9.86
N ALA A 338 -11.16 -11.41 -11.09
CA ALA A 338 -11.87 -10.28 -11.69
C ALA A 338 -13.38 -10.54 -11.80
N ALA A 339 -13.81 -11.77 -12.10
CA ALA A 339 -15.23 -12.12 -12.19
C ALA A 339 -15.96 -12.00 -10.85
N ILE A 340 -15.29 -12.36 -9.74
CA ILE A 340 -15.79 -12.15 -8.38
C ILE A 340 -15.75 -10.65 -8.04
N ALA A 341 -14.64 -9.97 -8.34
CA ALA A 341 -14.45 -8.56 -8.03
C ALA A 341 -15.54 -7.69 -8.65
N VAL A 342 -15.89 -7.89 -9.93
CA VAL A 342 -16.90 -7.10 -10.65
C VAL A 342 -18.30 -7.22 -10.05
N LYS A 343 -18.60 -8.27 -9.28
CA LYS A 343 -19.88 -8.40 -8.57
C LYS A 343 -19.90 -7.72 -7.20
N HIS A 344 -18.72 -7.43 -6.64
CA HIS A 344 -18.61 -6.88 -5.28
C HIS A 344 -18.95 -5.38 -5.27
N PRO A 345 -19.64 -4.90 -4.22
CA PRO A 345 -19.90 -3.47 -3.98
C PRO A 345 -18.70 -2.51 -4.09
N LEU A 346 -17.47 -2.97 -3.80
CA LEU A 346 -16.22 -2.18 -3.85
C LEU A 346 -15.82 -1.72 -5.27
N VAL A 347 -16.56 -2.13 -6.30
CA VAL A 347 -16.37 -1.66 -7.68
C VAL A 347 -17.02 -0.30 -7.90
N SER A 348 -17.93 0.14 -7.01
CA SER A 348 -18.56 1.45 -7.14
C SER A 348 -17.53 2.57 -6.98
N LEU A 349 -17.33 3.38 -8.03
CA LEU A 349 -16.45 4.55 -7.97
C LEU A 349 -16.92 5.54 -6.91
N ALA A 350 -18.23 5.68 -6.72
CA ALA A 350 -18.82 6.57 -5.72
C ALA A 350 -18.45 6.15 -4.29
N ALA A 351 -18.56 4.85 -3.97
CA ALA A 351 -18.13 4.33 -2.66
C ALA A 351 -16.63 4.53 -2.44
N MET A 352 -15.81 4.23 -3.45
CA MET A 352 -14.36 4.37 -3.34
C MET A 352 -13.91 5.82 -3.21
N SER A 353 -14.58 6.73 -3.92
CA SER A 353 -14.40 8.18 -3.79
C SER A 353 -14.71 8.64 -2.36
N ALA A 354 -15.81 8.18 -1.77
CA ALA A 354 -16.14 8.48 -0.37
C ALA A 354 -15.05 7.96 0.59
N ILE A 355 -14.57 6.72 0.41
CA ILE A 355 -13.52 6.18 1.28
C ILE A 355 -12.21 7.00 1.16
N VAL A 356 -11.76 7.30 -0.05
CA VAL A 356 -10.50 8.03 -0.27
C VAL A 356 -10.59 9.50 0.16
N HIS A 357 -11.68 10.20 -0.17
CA HIS A 357 -11.80 11.63 0.09
C HIS A 357 -12.35 11.98 1.47
N VAL A 358 -13.12 11.09 2.11
CA VAL A 358 -13.73 11.34 3.44
C VAL A 358 -12.92 10.66 4.53
N VAL A 359 -12.68 9.35 4.42
CA VAL A 359 -12.00 8.57 5.48
C VAL A 359 -10.50 8.83 5.48
N LEU A 360 -9.88 8.83 4.30
CA LEU A 360 -8.43 9.08 4.16
C LEU A 360 -8.09 10.57 4.03
N HIS A 361 -9.04 11.47 4.32
CA HIS A 361 -8.81 12.91 4.25
C HIS A 361 -7.76 13.39 5.27
N SER A 362 -7.90 12.92 6.52
CA SER A 362 -7.11 13.38 7.66
C SER A 362 -6.89 12.24 8.67
N ALA A 363 -5.88 12.37 9.52
CA ALA A 363 -5.58 11.37 10.53
C ALA A 363 -6.74 11.22 11.53
N HIS A 364 -7.44 12.32 11.83
CA HIS A 364 -8.62 12.29 12.69
C HIS A 364 -9.78 11.52 12.06
N ALA A 365 -10.05 11.74 10.77
CA ALA A 365 -11.12 11.01 10.05
C ALA A 365 -10.87 9.49 10.03
N SER A 366 -9.61 9.07 9.91
CA SER A 366 -9.22 7.65 9.92
C SER A 366 -9.31 6.96 11.29
N GLN A 367 -9.47 7.72 12.39
CA GLN A 367 -9.57 7.21 13.77
C GLN A 367 -11.00 7.22 14.31
N THR A 368 -11.98 7.51 13.46
CA THR A 368 -13.40 7.46 13.84
C THR A 368 -13.87 6.01 13.99
N ILE A 369 -14.89 5.80 14.84
CA ILE A 369 -15.49 4.47 15.09
C ILE A 369 -15.96 3.82 13.77
N GLU A 370 -16.54 4.62 12.87
CA GLU A 370 -17.02 4.14 11.57
C GLU A 370 -15.87 3.82 10.61
N ALA A 371 -14.76 4.56 10.66
CA ALA A 371 -13.55 4.25 9.89
C ALA A 371 -12.89 2.95 10.37
N GLU A 372 -12.78 2.72 11.68
CA GLU A 372 -12.27 1.45 12.22
C GLU A 372 -13.11 0.26 11.76
N ARG A 373 -14.45 0.39 11.77
CA ARG A 373 -15.36 -0.64 11.25
C ARG A 373 -15.14 -0.86 9.75
N LEU A 374 -15.00 0.22 8.98
CA LEU A 374 -14.73 0.13 7.55
C LEU A 374 -13.44 -0.65 7.27
N PHE A 375 -12.35 -0.39 7.98
CA PHE A 375 -11.08 -1.11 7.79
C PHE A 375 -11.18 -2.60 8.15
N GLN A 376 -11.99 -2.97 9.15
CA GLN A 376 -12.28 -4.38 9.46
C GLN A 376 -13.00 -5.08 8.29
N VAL A 377 -13.95 -4.39 7.64
CA VAL A 377 -14.69 -4.92 6.48
C VAL A 377 -13.82 -4.99 5.22
N LEU A 378 -12.91 -4.03 5.04
CA LEU A 378 -12.00 -4.00 3.89
C LEU A 378 -10.94 -5.11 3.95
N GLY A 379 -10.49 -5.50 5.15
CA GLY A 379 -9.39 -6.45 5.39
C GLY A 379 -9.40 -7.71 4.49
N PRO A 380 -10.51 -8.47 4.40
CA PRO A 380 -10.62 -9.65 3.54
C PRO A 380 -10.55 -9.36 2.02
N ASN A 381 -10.99 -8.18 1.59
CA ASN A 381 -11.15 -7.79 0.18
C ASN A 381 -10.21 -6.66 -0.24
N MET A 382 -9.04 -6.59 0.39
CA MET A 382 -8.05 -5.53 0.16
C MET A 382 -7.50 -5.50 -1.26
N ASP A 383 -7.53 -6.63 -1.96
CA ASP A 383 -7.13 -6.72 -3.37
C ASP A 383 -8.11 -5.97 -4.29
N ILE A 384 -9.42 -6.13 -4.08
CA ILE A 384 -10.46 -5.39 -4.81
C ILE A 384 -10.37 -3.90 -4.47
N PHE A 385 -10.24 -3.58 -3.18
CA PHE A 385 -10.10 -2.20 -2.71
C PHE A 385 -8.91 -1.50 -3.37
N ALA A 386 -7.72 -2.11 -3.35
CA ALA A 386 -6.50 -1.51 -3.89
C ALA A 386 -6.65 -1.20 -5.39
N VAL A 387 -7.20 -2.13 -6.17
CA VAL A 387 -7.41 -1.95 -7.61
C VAL A 387 -8.47 -0.90 -7.92
N SER A 388 -9.53 -0.83 -7.12
CA SER A 388 -10.59 0.16 -7.29
C SER A 388 -10.13 1.57 -6.88
N ALA A 389 -9.31 1.68 -5.83
CA ALA A 389 -8.90 2.97 -5.27
C ALA A 389 -8.05 3.80 -6.24
N VAL A 390 -7.21 3.13 -7.04
CA VAL A 390 -6.39 3.79 -8.08
C VAL A 390 -7.25 4.45 -9.17
N SER A 391 -8.52 4.05 -9.31
CA SER A 391 -9.44 4.67 -10.30
C SER A 391 -10.11 5.94 -9.80
N VAL A 392 -9.91 6.31 -8.52
CA VAL A 392 -10.51 7.51 -7.93
C VAL A 392 -9.82 8.76 -8.50
N PRO A 393 -10.59 9.76 -8.95
CA PRO A 393 -10.03 11.02 -9.44
C PRO A 393 -9.10 11.69 -8.42
N ARG A 394 -8.01 12.26 -8.92
CA ARG A 394 -7.08 13.07 -8.11
C ARG A 394 -7.73 14.45 -7.84
N PRO A 395 -7.41 15.13 -6.72
CA PRO A 395 -6.23 14.97 -5.86
C PRO A 395 -6.42 13.98 -4.70
N TRP A 396 -5.37 13.20 -4.42
CA TRP A 396 -5.28 12.39 -3.20
C TRP A 396 -4.55 13.16 -2.10
N THR A 397 -4.96 12.95 -0.86
CA THR A 397 -4.26 13.46 0.33
C THR A 397 -2.98 12.65 0.59
N GLN A 398 -2.06 13.18 1.39
CA GLN A 398 -0.83 12.46 1.75
C GLN A 398 -1.13 11.14 2.47
N ILE A 399 -2.13 11.13 3.37
CA ILE A 399 -2.53 9.93 4.11
C ILE A 399 -3.09 8.86 3.16
N ALA A 400 -3.87 9.26 2.16
CA ALA A 400 -4.36 8.34 1.13
C ALA A 400 -3.19 7.77 0.30
N LEU A 401 -2.22 8.60 -0.07
CA LEU A 401 -1.00 8.17 -0.76
C LEU A 401 -0.24 7.15 0.08
N ASP A 402 0.12 7.48 1.33
CA ASP A 402 0.89 6.61 2.22
C ASP A 402 0.18 5.26 2.47
N SER A 403 -1.15 5.30 2.65
CA SER A 403 -1.97 4.10 2.84
C SER A 403 -1.98 3.20 1.59
N LEU A 404 -2.19 3.79 0.41
CA LEU A 404 -2.20 3.04 -0.85
C LEU A 404 -0.81 2.51 -1.22
N SER A 405 0.25 3.27 -0.94
CA SER A 405 1.65 2.84 -1.10
C SER A 405 1.94 1.62 -0.22
N SER A 406 1.59 1.69 1.07
CA SER A 406 1.78 0.56 2.00
C SER A 406 1.01 -0.70 1.57
N ILE A 407 -0.23 -0.52 1.09
CA ILE A 407 -1.02 -1.63 0.55
C ILE A 407 -0.33 -2.22 -0.69
N PHE A 408 0.13 -1.39 -1.63
CA PHE A 408 0.85 -1.81 -2.83
C PHE A 408 2.13 -2.59 -2.48
N GLU A 409 2.93 -2.08 -1.54
CA GLU A 409 4.14 -2.75 -1.05
C GLU A 409 3.86 -4.13 -0.48
N SER A 410 2.77 -4.28 0.28
CA SER A 410 2.38 -5.58 0.85
C SER A 410 2.07 -6.63 -0.23
N PHE A 411 1.48 -6.20 -1.36
CA PHE A 411 1.25 -7.04 -2.53
C PHE A 411 2.52 -7.30 -3.32
N LEU A 412 3.38 -6.28 -3.50
CA LEU A 412 4.68 -6.41 -4.15
C LEU A 412 5.54 -7.46 -3.44
N ARG A 413 5.58 -7.44 -2.11
CA ARG A 413 6.28 -8.38 -1.23
C ARG A 413 5.63 -9.77 -1.13
N LYS A 414 4.54 -10.03 -1.85
CA LYS A 414 3.77 -11.30 -1.81
C LYS A 414 3.29 -11.69 -0.41
N GLN A 415 3.08 -10.72 0.48
CA GLN A 415 2.57 -10.96 1.83
C GLN A 415 1.08 -11.33 1.83
N ARG A 416 0.37 -10.94 0.77
CA ARG A 416 -1.07 -11.15 0.59
C ARG A 416 -1.36 -11.99 -0.65
N ALA A 417 -2.48 -12.73 -0.61
CA ALA A 417 -2.97 -13.49 -1.75
C ALA A 417 -3.41 -12.58 -2.90
N HIS A 418 -3.56 -13.15 -4.11
CA HIS A 418 -4.05 -12.45 -5.31
C HIS A 418 -3.22 -11.25 -5.79
N TYR A 419 -1.92 -11.18 -5.43
CA TYR A 419 -1.00 -10.13 -5.87
C TYR A 419 -0.95 -9.98 -7.40
N ASP A 420 -1.05 -11.08 -8.15
CA ASP A 420 -1.08 -11.06 -9.62
C ASP A 420 -2.21 -10.22 -10.19
N PHE A 421 -3.40 -10.32 -9.59
CA PHE A 421 -4.57 -9.55 -9.99
C PHE A 421 -4.36 -8.07 -9.70
N VAL A 422 -3.83 -7.73 -8.52
CA VAL A 422 -3.61 -6.34 -8.11
C VAL A 422 -2.58 -5.65 -8.99
N LEU A 423 -1.40 -6.26 -9.12
CA LEU A 423 -0.27 -5.70 -9.87
C LEU A 423 -0.61 -5.49 -11.35
N GLU A 424 -1.20 -6.49 -12.00
CA GLU A 424 -1.59 -6.39 -13.41
C GLU A 424 -2.68 -5.32 -13.63
N SER A 425 -3.66 -5.26 -12.72
CA SER A 425 -4.76 -4.30 -12.82
C SER A 425 -4.30 -2.86 -12.59
N MET A 426 -3.45 -2.63 -11.58
CA MET A 426 -2.90 -1.31 -11.28
C MET A 426 -2.02 -0.80 -12.42
N TRP A 427 -1.15 -1.66 -12.98
CA TRP A 427 -0.30 -1.29 -14.11
C TRP A 427 -1.13 -0.87 -15.33
N ARG A 428 -2.25 -1.54 -15.60
CA ARG A 428 -3.12 -1.17 -16.72
C ARG A 428 -3.81 0.17 -16.52
N LYS A 429 -4.21 0.49 -15.29
CA LYS A 429 -4.94 1.72 -14.95
C LYS A 429 -4.04 2.94 -14.87
N ASP A 430 -2.94 2.85 -14.13
CA ASP A 430 -2.00 3.96 -13.94
C ASP A 430 -0.54 3.48 -13.92
N ARG A 431 0.07 3.40 -15.10
CA ARG A 431 1.50 3.07 -15.26
C ARG A 431 2.41 4.08 -14.59
N GLY A 432 2.02 5.35 -14.57
CA GLY A 432 2.84 6.43 -14.02
C GLY A 432 2.98 6.29 -12.51
N TRP A 433 1.85 6.04 -11.83
CA TRP A 433 1.84 5.82 -10.39
C TRP A 433 2.60 4.56 -9.99
N VAL A 434 2.40 3.42 -10.67
CA VAL A 434 3.14 2.19 -10.35
C VAL A 434 4.65 2.37 -10.55
N LYS A 435 5.07 3.10 -11.60
CA LYS A 435 6.49 3.43 -11.80
C LYS A 435 7.05 4.25 -10.63
N GLN A 436 6.34 5.27 -10.17
CA GLN A 436 6.77 6.07 -9.01
C GLN A 436 6.88 5.20 -7.75
N GLN A 437 5.88 4.37 -7.47
CA GLN A 437 5.90 3.47 -6.32
C GLN A 437 7.08 2.49 -6.35
N LEU A 438 7.41 1.91 -7.51
CA LEU A 438 8.59 1.05 -7.64
C LEU A 438 9.90 1.81 -7.40
N ILE A 439 9.96 3.09 -7.79
CA ILE A 439 11.14 3.95 -7.57
C ILE A 439 11.31 4.23 -6.08
N ASP A 440 10.23 4.61 -5.41
CA ASP A 440 10.23 4.96 -3.99
C ASP A 440 10.63 3.74 -3.14
N VAL A 441 10.02 2.58 -3.40
CA VAL A 441 10.32 1.33 -2.68
C VAL A 441 11.76 0.88 -2.88
N HIS A 442 12.31 1.05 -4.08
CA HIS A 442 13.72 0.74 -4.36
C HIS A 442 14.69 1.76 -3.74
N ALA A 443 14.31 3.03 -3.66
CA ALA A 443 15.10 4.06 -2.99
C ALA A 443 15.23 3.78 -1.49
N ASP A 444 14.16 3.27 -0.86
CA ASP A 444 14.13 2.89 0.55
C ASP A 444 14.85 1.56 0.81
N GLU A 445 14.62 0.53 -0.02
CA GLU A 445 15.23 -0.79 0.13
C GLU A 445 15.75 -1.35 -1.20
N PRO A 446 17.05 -1.17 -1.52
CA PRO A 446 17.63 -1.65 -2.78
C PRO A 446 17.60 -3.18 -2.96
N MET A 447 17.47 -3.94 -1.87
CA MET A 447 17.46 -5.42 -1.89
C MET A 447 16.19 -6.02 -2.48
N ILE A 448 15.13 -5.24 -2.67
CA ILE A 448 13.88 -5.69 -3.29
C ILE A 448 14.00 -5.86 -4.82
N LEU A 449 15.09 -5.39 -5.42
CA LEU A 449 15.30 -5.39 -6.88
C LEU A 449 15.05 -6.76 -7.57
N PRO A 450 15.50 -7.92 -7.04
CA PRO A 450 15.21 -9.21 -7.65
C PRO A 450 13.72 -9.55 -7.70
N LEU A 451 12.97 -9.13 -6.66
CA LEU A 451 11.52 -9.31 -6.62
C LEU A 451 10.82 -8.40 -7.63
N ILE A 452 11.29 -7.16 -7.79
CA ILE A 452 10.80 -6.27 -8.86
C ILE A 452 11.06 -6.88 -10.23
N LEU A 453 12.25 -7.45 -10.46
CA LEU A 453 12.59 -8.12 -11.72
C LEU A 453 11.68 -9.33 -12.00
N GLU A 454 11.41 -10.16 -10.99
CA GLU A 454 10.49 -11.29 -11.12
C GLU A 454 9.09 -10.84 -11.59
N HIS A 455 8.54 -9.81 -10.94
CA HIS A 455 7.24 -9.24 -11.33
C HIS A 455 7.29 -8.58 -12.71
N ALA A 456 8.39 -7.88 -13.03
CA ALA A 456 8.57 -7.23 -14.32
C ALA A 456 8.63 -8.25 -15.47
N LEU A 457 9.23 -9.42 -15.26
CA LEU A 457 9.24 -10.53 -16.23
C LEU A 457 7.85 -11.15 -16.34
N LYS A 458 7.19 -11.43 -15.21
CA LYS A 458 5.87 -12.08 -15.18
C LYS A 458 4.78 -11.24 -15.85
N HIS A 459 4.78 -9.92 -15.60
CA HIS A 459 3.77 -9.00 -16.12
C HIS A 459 4.20 -8.22 -17.37
N SER A 460 5.39 -8.52 -17.92
CA SER A 460 5.95 -7.85 -19.10
C SER A 460 6.13 -6.33 -18.93
N TRP A 461 6.62 -5.89 -17.76
CA TRP A 461 6.94 -4.49 -17.47
C TRP A 461 8.37 -4.11 -17.85
N LEU A 462 9.24 -5.10 -18.08
CA LEU A 462 10.67 -4.90 -18.29
C LEU A 462 10.97 -3.91 -19.42
N ASP A 463 10.27 -4.03 -20.55
CA ASP A 463 10.45 -3.17 -21.72
C ASP A 463 10.10 -1.69 -21.46
N GLU A 464 9.39 -1.37 -20.38
CA GLU A 464 9.09 0.02 -20.01
C GLU A 464 9.95 0.52 -18.84
N LEU A 465 10.34 -0.35 -17.91
CA LEU A 465 11.08 0.02 -16.70
C LEU A 465 12.57 0.27 -16.98
N VAL A 466 13.15 -0.44 -17.95
CA VAL A 466 14.58 -0.38 -18.31
C VAL A 466 14.97 0.95 -18.98
N TYR A 467 14.01 1.68 -19.55
CA TYR A 467 14.25 3.01 -20.14
C TYR A 467 14.00 4.17 -19.17
N LEU A 468 13.87 3.89 -17.87
CA LEU A 468 13.81 4.93 -16.85
C LEU A 468 15.24 5.41 -16.52
N ASN A 469 15.51 6.70 -16.71
CA ASN A 469 16.83 7.32 -16.44
C ASN A 469 17.07 7.58 -14.94
N ASN A 470 16.57 6.70 -14.07
CA ASN A 470 16.71 6.78 -12.62
C ASN A 470 17.51 5.59 -12.06
N GLY A 471 17.79 5.62 -10.75
CA GLY A 471 18.54 4.56 -10.09
C GLY A 471 17.92 3.17 -10.30
N LEU A 472 16.60 3.05 -10.14
CA LEU A 472 15.87 1.79 -10.35
C LEU A 472 16.03 1.25 -11.76
N GLY A 473 15.84 2.08 -12.79
CA GLY A 473 15.88 1.65 -14.19
C GLY A 473 17.27 1.13 -14.57
N LEU A 474 18.34 1.82 -14.15
CA LEU A 474 19.71 1.38 -14.37
C LEU A 474 20.07 0.12 -13.57
N ASP A 475 19.64 0.02 -12.31
CA ASP A 475 19.83 -1.18 -11.49
C ASP A 475 19.08 -2.39 -12.08
N LEU A 476 17.84 -2.21 -12.49
CA LEU A 476 17.02 -3.24 -13.14
C LEU A 476 17.63 -3.68 -14.48
N THR A 477 18.14 -2.72 -15.26
CA THR A 477 18.85 -3.00 -16.52
C THR A 477 20.10 -3.84 -16.27
N ALA A 478 20.89 -3.49 -15.25
CA ALA A 478 22.10 -4.20 -14.88
C ALA A 478 21.81 -5.63 -14.40
N LEU A 479 20.76 -5.81 -13.57
CA LEU A 479 20.33 -7.11 -13.07
C LEU A 479 19.71 -7.99 -14.18
N ALA A 480 18.80 -7.44 -14.99
CA ALA A 480 18.20 -8.15 -16.12
C ALA A 480 19.25 -8.60 -17.14
N HIS A 481 20.29 -7.79 -17.36
CA HIS A 481 21.42 -8.21 -18.19
C HIS A 481 22.23 -9.35 -17.54
N ALA A 482 22.50 -9.23 -16.24
CA ALA A 482 23.23 -10.25 -15.49
C ALA A 482 22.52 -11.61 -15.53
N GLU A 483 21.19 -11.64 -15.47
CA GLU A 483 20.39 -12.87 -15.59
C GLU A 483 20.16 -13.34 -17.04
N GLY A 484 20.56 -12.54 -18.03
CA GLY A 484 20.46 -12.88 -19.46
C GLY A 484 19.11 -12.55 -20.11
N HIS A 485 18.25 -11.79 -19.42
CA HIS A 485 16.95 -11.34 -19.95
C HIS A 485 17.06 -10.12 -20.87
N LEU A 486 18.17 -9.38 -20.81
CA LEU A 486 18.35 -8.14 -21.58
C LEU A 486 19.72 -8.07 -22.27
N ASN A 487 19.71 -7.55 -23.51
CA ASN A 487 20.93 -7.23 -24.27
C ASN A 487 21.23 -5.73 -24.19
N LEU A 488 22.30 -5.37 -23.46
CA LEU A 488 22.71 -3.98 -23.26
C LEU A 488 23.05 -3.23 -24.56
N GLY A 489 23.59 -3.91 -25.58
CA GLY A 489 23.92 -3.29 -26.85
C GLY A 489 22.68 -2.82 -27.61
N ARG A 490 21.58 -3.58 -27.55
CA ARG A 490 20.30 -3.16 -28.14
C ARG A 490 19.63 -2.05 -27.32
N TRP A 491 19.72 -2.13 -25.99
CA TRP A 491 19.17 -1.12 -25.10
C TRP A 491 19.80 0.27 -25.34
N ALA A 492 21.13 0.34 -25.42
CA ALA A 492 21.85 1.59 -25.66
C ALA A 492 21.50 2.24 -27.01
N LEU A 493 21.21 1.43 -28.05
CA LEU A 493 20.80 1.94 -29.37
C LEU A 493 19.39 2.57 -29.37
N ILE A 494 18.50 2.12 -28.49
CA ILE A 494 17.11 2.61 -28.45
C ILE A 494 17.05 3.96 -27.73
N ASP A 495 17.87 4.17 -26.71
CA ASP A 495 17.98 5.45 -26.00
C ASP A 495 18.90 6.47 -26.72
N ALA A 496 19.13 6.23 -28.02
CA ALA A 496 19.95 7.07 -28.88
C ALA A 496 19.63 8.58 -28.88
N PRO A 497 18.38 9.03 -28.74
CA PRO A 497 18.08 10.47 -28.72
C PRO A 497 18.43 11.17 -27.39
N ARG A 498 18.77 10.45 -26.31
CA ARG A 498 19.03 11.01 -24.97
C ARG A 498 20.47 10.76 -24.47
N HIS A 499 21.41 10.59 -25.39
CA HIS A 499 22.80 10.22 -25.10
C HIS A 499 23.45 10.99 -23.94
N ASP A 500 23.29 12.31 -23.88
CA ASP A 500 23.95 13.14 -22.86
C ASP A 500 23.39 12.93 -21.45
N GLU A 501 22.06 12.79 -21.33
CA GLU A 501 21.39 12.50 -20.06
C GLU A 501 21.72 11.09 -19.58
N LEU A 502 21.67 10.12 -20.50
CA LEU A 502 22.02 8.73 -20.22
C LEU A 502 23.48 8.58 -19.80
N ALA A 503 24.42 9.25 -20.50
CA ALA A 503 25.83 9.21 -20.16
C ALA A 503 26.10 9.78 -18.76
N GLN A 504 25.44 10.89 -18.40
CA GLN A 504 25.56 11.46 -17.05
C GLN A 504 24.95 10.56 -15.98
N ALA A 505 23.79 9.95 -16.25
CA ALA A 505 23.13 9.03 -15.32
C ALA A 505 23.97 7.76 -15.12
N LEU A 506 24.48 7.16 -16.21
CA LEU A 506 25.36 5.99 -16.19
C LEU A 506 26.69 6.26 -15.46
N ALA A 507 27.32 7.41 -15.70
CA ALA A 507 28.56 7.78 -15.01
C ALA A 507 28.33 7.87 -13.49
N ARG A 508 27.27 8.57 -13.06
CA ARG A 508 26.91 8.68 -11.63
C ARG A 508 26.55 7.31 -11.04
N PHE A 509 25.80 6.49 -11.77
CA PHE A 509 25.41 5.15 -11.34
C PHE A 509 26.64 4.26 -11.08
N LEU A 510 27.58 4.21 -12.02
CA LEU A 510 28.81 3.44 -11.89
C LEU A 510 29.71 3.97 -10.77
N GLU A 511 29.84 5.29 -10.62
CA GLU A 511 30.57 5.91 -9.49
C GLU A 511 29.99 5.48 -8.14
N ILE A 512 28.67 5.55 -7.98
CA ILE A 512 27.98 5.20 -6.73
C ILE A 512 28.18 3.71 -6.40
N LYS A 513 27.90 2.81 -7.37
CA LYS A 513 28.03 1.36 -7.15
C LYS A 513 29.46 0.93 -6.86
N ALA A 514 30.42 1.47 -7.61
CA ALA A 514 31.83 1.20 -7.38
C ALA A 514 32.31 1.77 -6.03
N GLY A 515 31.78 2.93 -5.62
CA GLY A 515 32.02 3.49 -4.28
C GLY A 515 31.58 2.54 -3.17
N PHE A 516 30.35 2.00 -3.24
CA PHE A 516 29.85 1.04 -2.26
C PHE A 516 30.68 -0.24 -2.19
N GLU A 517 31.08 -0.78 -3.34
CA GLU A 517 31.91 -1.99 -3.41
C GLU A 517 33.29 -1.77 -2.73
N LEU A 518 33.87 -0.58 -2.89
CA LEU A 518 35.18 -0.23 -2.30
C LEU A 518 35.15 -0.06 -0.79
N HIS A 519 34.06 0.50 -0.24
CA HIS A 519 33.96 0.76 1.19
C HIS A 519 33.52 -0.49 1.97
N GLN A 520 33.05 -1.55 1.28
CA GLN A 520 32.49 -2.78 1.88
C GLN A 520 31.41 -2.50 2.95
N ASP A 521 30.87 -1.28 2.98
CA ASP A 521 30.19 -0.73 4.15
C ASP A 521 28.72 -1.17 4.27
N SER A 522 28.21 -2.03 3.38
CA SER A 522 26.82 -2.50 3.51
C SER A 522 26.50 -3.76 2.73
N PRO A 523 25.95 -4.81 3.40
CA PRO A 523 25.26 -5.93 2.73
C PRO A 523 23.90 -5.53 2.11
N VAL A 524 23.59 -4.23 2.02
CA VAL A 524 22.26 -3.66 1.73
C VAL A 524 22.11 -3.24 0.25
N GLN A 525 23.12 -3.46 -0.60
CA GLN A 525 23.03 -3.19 -2.03
C GLN A 525 23.43 -4.38 -2.90
N THR A 526 22.80 -4.50 -4.07
CA THR A 526 23.13 -5.49 -5.10
C THR A 526 24.43 -5.10 -5.81
N SER A 527 25.49 -5.90 -5.60
CA SER A 527 26.75 -5.75 -6.34
C SER A 527 26.57 -6.05 -7.83
N LEU A 528 27.26 -5.30 -8.69
CA LEU A 528 27.21 -5.47 -10.14
C LEU A 528 28.13 -6.61 -10.59
N ARG A 529 27.69 -7.40 -11.57
CA ARG A 529 28.57 -8.40 -12.21
C ARG A 529 29.63 -7.72 -13.08
N THR A 530 30.85 -8.26 -13.05
CA THR A 530 32.01 -7.74 -13.81
C THR A 530 31.71 -7.55 -15.30
N ARG A 531 31.02 -8.52 -15.92
CA ARG A 531 30.56 -8.45 -17.31
C ARG A 531 29.68 -7.23 -17.59
N THR A 532 28.70 -7.00 -16.72
CA THR A 532 27.76 -5.89 -16.84
C THR A 532 28.49 -4.56 -16.74
N VAL A 533 29.39 -4.42 -15.77
CA VAL A 533 30.22 -3.21 -15.59
C VAL A 533 31.09 -2.94 -16.82
N TYR A 534 31.73 -3.97 -17.37
CA TYR A 534 32.53 -3.85 -18.60
C TYR A 534 31.70 -3.30 -19.77
N LEU A 535 30.53 -3.88 -20.03
CA LEU A 535 29.68 -3.46 -21.13
C LEU A 535 29.11 -2.05 -20.92
N LEU A 536 28.72 -1.68 -19.69
CA LEU A 536 28.28 -0.32 -19.37
C LEU A 536 29.39 0.71 -19.57
N LEU A 537 30.65 0.37 -19.23
CA LEU A 537 31.81 1.23 -19.50
C LEU A 537 32.11 1.37 -20.99
N MET A 538 31.90 0.32 -21.79
CA MET A 538 32.01 0.39 -23.25
C MET A 538 30.92 1.28 -23.85
N ILE A 539 29.68 1.15 -23.38
CA ILE A 539 28.58 2.04 -23.77
C ILE A 539 28.91 3.48 -23.40
N LEU A 540 29.38 3.74 -22.18
CA LEU A 540 29.76 5.09 -21.74
C LEU A 540 30.88 5.68 -22.61
N LYS A 541 31.85 4.86 -23.05
CA LYS A 541 32.93 5.26 -23.96
C LYS A 541 32.40 5.61 -25.35
N GLU A 542 31.42 4.87 -25.86
CA GLU A 542 30.77 5.15 -27.15
C GLU A 542 29.92 6.43 -27.09
N LEU A 543 29.20 6.63 -25.97
CA LEU A 543 28.35 7.81 -25.75
C LEU A 543 29.16 9.09 -25.53
N VAL A 544 30.32 9.00 -24.89
CA VAL A 544 31.23 10.14 -24.65
C VAL A 544 32.60 9.84 -25.28
N PRO A 545 32.75 10.06 -26.61
CA PRO A 545 34.02 9.84 -27.31
C PRO A 545 35.12 10.80 -26.87
N ASN A 546 34.76 11.88 -26.16
CA ASN A 546 35.71 12.90 -25.77
C ASN A 546 36.64 12.41 -24.65
N VAL A 547 37.78 11.86 -25.07
CA VAL A 547 38.88 11.34 -24.23
C VAL A 547 39.41 12.40 -23.25
N LEU A 548 39.15 13.69 -23.50
CA LEU A 548 39.59 14.80 -22.64
C LEU A 548 38.62 15.11 -21.49
N ALA A 549 37.45 14.49 -21.44
CA ALA A 549 36.51 14.69 -20.33
C ALA A 549 37.06 14.00 -19.06
N ALA A 550 37.33 14.78 -18.01
CA ALA A 550 37.88 14.26 -16.75
C ALA A 550 36.96 13.23 -16.08
N LYS A 551 35.64 13.41 -16.19
CA LYS A 551 34.64 12.59 -15.50
C LYS A 551 34.62 11.10 -15.94
N PRO A 552 34.55 10.73 -17.23
CA PRO A 552 34.63 9.33 -17.63
C PRO A 552 35.97 8.66 -17.30
N ALA A 553 37.07 9.40 -17.18
CA ALA A 553 38.35 8.87 -16.71
C ALA A 553 38.29 8.49 -15.22
N GLU A 554 37.69 9.33 -14.38
CA GLU A 554 37.47 9.06 -12.96
C GLU A 554 36.57 7.84 -12.75
N VAL A 555 35.44 7.76 -13.47
CA VAL A 555 34.51 6.61 -13.42
C VAL A 555 35.25 5.30 -13.72
N ARG A 556 36.06 5.27 -14.80
CA ARG A 556 36.85 4.10 -15.18
C ARG A 556 37.82 3.69 -14.07
N GLN A 557 38.57 4.64 -13.50
CA GLN A 557 39.53 4.36 -12.43
C GLN A 557 38.86 3.77 -11.20
N VAL A 558 37.74 4.36 -10.77
CA VAL A 558 36.98 3.87 -9.61
C VAL A 558 36.41 2.48 -9.88
N CYS A 559 35.87 2.23 -11.08
CA CYS A 559 35.33 0.92 -11.46
C CYS A 559 36.41 -0.17 -11.53
N VAL A 560 37.59 0.12 -12.11
CA VAL A 560 38.69 -0.85 -12.18
C VAL A 560 39.19 -1.21 -10.78
N ARG A 561 39.21 -0.25 -9.85
CA ARG A 561 39.59 -0.50 -8.46
C ARG A 561 38.53 -1.31 -7.71
N ALA A 562 37.25 -1.01 -7.93
CA ALA A 562 36.12 -1.69 -7.29
C ALA A 562 35.90 -3.11 -7.82
N TYR A 563 36.13 -3.33 -9.12
CA TYR A 563 35.96 -4.61 -9.81
C TYR A 563 37.29 -5.02 -10.47
N PRO A 564 38.26 -5.55 -9.70
CA PRO A 564 39.62 -5.80 -10.18
C PRO A 564 39.68 -6.72 -11.39
N ARG A 565 38.76 -7.69 -11.48
CA ARG A 565 38.68 -8.65 -12.59
C ARG A 565 38.41 -8.00 -13.96
N LEU A 566 38.04 -6.72 -14.00
CA LEU A 566 38.04 -5.92 -15.24
C LEU A 566 39.43 -5.81 -15.88
N LEU A 567 40.51 -5.98 -15.11
CA LEU A 567 41.90 -5.85 -15.56
C LEU A 567 42.31 -6.88 -16.63
N ASN A 568 41.56 -7.98 -16.80
CA ASN A 568 41.79 -8.95 -17.86
C ASN A 568 40.52 -9.31 -18.66
N TYR A 569 39.46 -8.49 -18.54
CA TYR A 569 38.20 -8.77 -19.22
C TYR A 569 38.27 -8.38 -20.72
N GLY A 570 37.85 -9.28 -21.61
CA GLY A 570 37.89 -9.08 -23.07
C GLY A 570 39.13 -9.66 -23.76
N GLU A 571 39.96 -10.45 -23.06
CA GLU A 571 41.19 -11.07 -23.58
C GLU A 571 41.05 -12.59 -23.81
N GLY A 572 39.82 -13.10 -23.96
CA GLY A 572 39.54 -14.51 -24.29
C GLY A 572 39.42 -15.48 -23.11
N CYS A 573 39.48 -14.97 -21.87
CA CYS A 573 39.28 -15.75 -20.63
C CYS A 573 38.00 -15.34 -19.88
N GLU A 574 37.02 -14.78 -20.58
CA GLU A 574 35.81 -14.19 -19.98
C GLU A 574 34.96 -15.23 -19.23
N ASP A 575 34.93 -16.47 -19.70
CA ASP A 575 34.23 -17.60 -19.08
C ASP A 575 34.78 -17.93 -17.67
N VAL A 576 36.11 -17.91 -17.52
CA VAL A 576 36.79 -18.15 -16.24
C VAL A 576 36.58 -16.97 -15.30
N ILE A 577 36.70 -15.75 -15.82
CA ILE A 577 36.52 -14.52 -15.05
C ILE A 577 35.06 -14.40 -14.57
N ASP A 578 34.09 -14.65 -15.44
CA ASP A 578 32.66 -14.64 -15.12
C ASP A 578 32.33 -15.68 -14.03
N ALA A 579 33.00 -16.84 -14.04
CA ALA A 579 32.86 -17.86 -13.00
C ALA A 579 33.43 -17.39 -11.65
N ASN A 580 34.62 -16.78 -11.63
CA ASN A 580 35.24 -16.24 -10.42
C ASN A 580 34.42 -15.09 -9.81
N SER A 581 33.84 -14.24 -10.65
CA SER A 581 33.02 -13.11 -10.21
C SER A 581 31.65 -13.48 -9.61
N ARG A 582 31.23 -14.75 -9.67
CA ARG A 582 29.97 -15.20 -9.04
C ARG A 582 29.99 -15.08 -7.52
N ASN A 583 31.17 -15.22 -6.91
CA ASN A 583 31.36 -15.19 -5.47
C ASN A 583 31.67 -13.77 -4.94
N GLY A 584 31.41 -12.74 -5.74
CA GLY A 584 31.67 -11.34 -5.41
C GLY A 584 32.90 -10.75 -6.11
N SER A 585 33.16 -9.46 -5.90
CA SER A 585 34.30 -8.73 -6.49
C SER A 585 35.64 -9.02 -5.80
N VAL A 586 35.61 -9.56 -4.57
CA VAL A 586 36.79 -9.77 -3.72
C VAL A 586 37.70 -10.85 -4.31
N LEU A 587 39.00 -10.59 -4.28
CA LEU A 587 40.03 -11.54 -4.70
C LEU A 587 40.33 -12.55 -3.58
N PRO A 588 40.56 -13.83 -3.91
CA PRO A 588 40.80 -14.87 -2.92
C PRO A 588 42.15 -14.69 -2.22
N GLY A 589 42.22 -15.02 -0.93
CA GLY A 589 43.47 -14.93 -0.15
C GLY A 589 44.63 -15.77 -0.71
N ALA A 590 44.32 -16.86 -1.43
CA ALA A 590 45.32 -17.65 -2.14
C ALA A 590 46.00 -16.87 -3.28
N ALA A 591 45.27 -15.99 -3.97
CA ALA A 591 45.84 -15.13 -5.00
C ALA A 591 46.75 -14.07 -4.38
N VAL A 592 46.32 -13.47 -3.26
CA VAL A 592 47.13 -12.50 -2.48
C VAL A 592 48.42 -13.15 -2.00
N ALA A 593 48.38 -14.36 -1.46
CA ALA A 593 49.57 -15.06 -0.98
C ALA A 593 50.58 -15.33 -2.12
N LYS A 594 50.10 -15.82 -3.27
CA LYS A 594 50.94 -16.03 -4.47
C LYS A 594 51.53 -14.72 -4.99
N MET A 595 50.73 -13.64 -5.02
CA MET A 595 51.19 -12.30 -5.41
C MET A 595 52.32 -11.83 -4.49
N THR A 596 52.14 -11.92 -3.17
CA THR A 596 53.16 -11.53 -2.17
C THR A 596 54.44 -12.30 -2.38
N GLU A 597 54.37 -13.62 -2.61
CA GLU A 597 55.55 -14.45 -2.89
C GLU A 597 56.34 -13.97 -4.12
N HIS A 598 55.65 -13.63 -5.22
CA HIS A 598 56.31 -13.09 -6.42
C HIS A 598 57.00 -11.75 -6.15
N TYR A 599 56.34 -10.84 -5.41
CA TYR A 599 56.92 -9.53 -5.09
C TYR A 599 58.06 -9.60 -4.09
N GLU A 600 57.98 -10.46 -3.06
CA GLU A 600 59.07 -10.68 -2.11
C GLU A 600 60.33 -11.22 -2.81
N LYS A 601 60.17 -12.21 -3.69
CA LYS A 601 61.28 -12.75 -4.49
C LYS A 601 61.86 -11.73 -5.47
N MET A 602 61.03 -10.84 -6.01
CA MET A 602 61.49 -9.74 -6.85
C MET A 602 62.31 -8.74 -6.04
N HIS A 603 61.85 -8.34 -4.86
CA HIS A 603 62.55 -7.40 -3.99
C HIS A 603 63.81 -7.98 -3.33
N SER A 604 63.87 -9.30 -3.09
CA SER A 604 65.08 -9.99 -2.62
C SER A 604 66.13 -10.22 -3.72
N GLY A 605 65.77 -9.99 -4.98
CA GLY A 605 66.64 -10.21 -6.14
C GLY A 605 66.70 -11.66 -6.63
N GLU A 606 65.89 -12.55 -6.06
CA GLU A 606 65.74 -13.95 -6.50
C GLU A 606 65.04 -14.06 -7.87
N LEU A 607 64.11 -13.14 -8.15
CA LEU A 607 63.43 -13.00 -9.45
C LEU A 607 63.80 -11.68 -10.11
N LYS A 608 64.15 -11.71 -11.41
CA LYS A 608 64.34 -10.48 -12.19
C LYS A 608 62.98 -9.97 -12.66
N ILE A 609 62.88 -8.66 -12.90
CA ILE A 609 61.67 -8.02 -13.45
C ILE A 609 61.22 -8.68 -14.76
N ALA A 610 62.16 -9.07 -15.62
CA ALA A 610 61.86 -9.79 -16.86
C ALA A 610 61.15 -11.13 -16.61
N ASP A 611 61.54 -11.86 -15.55
CA ASP A 611 60.92 -13.13 -15.19
C ASP A 611 59.48 -12.91 -14.69
N VAL A 612 59.26 -11.85 -13.90
CA VAL A 612 57.91 -11.46 -13.43
C VAL A 612 57.00 -11.08 -14.62
N ILE A 613 57.53 -10.37 -15.62
CA ILE A 613 56.79 -10.06 -16.86
C ILE A 613 56.40 -11.34 -17.62
N GLU A 614 57.29 -12.33 -17.73
CA GLU A 614 56.97 -13.62 -18.35
C GLU A 614 55.93 -14.42 -17.55
N VAL A 615 55.99 -14.37 -16.22
CA VAL A 615 54.95 -14.95 -15.34
C VAL A 615 53.60 -14.27 -15.58
N LEU A 616 53.54 -12.94 -15.64
CA LEU A 616 52.32 -12.19 -15.93
C LEU A 616 51.73 -12.53 -17.31
N LYS A 617 52.57 -12.68 -18.35
CA LYS A 617 52.13 -13.13 -19.68
C LYS A 617 51.46 -14.50 -19.63
N ARG A 618 52.02 -15.43 -18.85
CA ARG A 618 51.47 -16.78 -18.67
C ARG A 618 50.13 -16.73 -17.95
N TYR A 619 50.05 -16.02 -16.83
CA TYR A 619 48.79 -15.93 -16.07
C TYR A 619 47.68 -15.24 -16.85
N LYS A 620 48.00 -14.18 -17.61
CA LYS A 620 47.04 -13.48 -18.49
C LYS A 620 46.24 -14.44 -19.38
N GLN A 621 46.90 -15.46 -19.92
CA GLN A 621 46.31 -16.42 -20.87
C GLN A 621 45.91 -17.75 -20.22
N SER A 622 46.11 -17.90 -18.90
CA SER A 622 45.85 -19.16 -18.20
C SER A 622 44.35 -19.45 -18.12
N ARG A 623 43.97 -20.71 -18.27
CA ARG A 623 42.59 -21.18 -18.02
C ARG A 623 42.37 -21.60 -16.57
N ASP A 624 43.41 -21.54 -15.75
CA ASP A 624 43.30 -21.80 -14.32
C ASP A 624 42.64 -20.59 -13.61
N PRO A 625 41.55 -20.80 -12.84
CA PRO A 625 40.85 -19.73 -12.15
C PRO A 625 41.71 -18.94 -11.16
N LEU A 626 42.64 -19.61 -10.47
CA LEU A 626 43.53 -18.97 -9.50
C LEU A 626 44.61 -18.16 -10.21
N ASP A 627 45.16 -18.66 -11.32
CA ASP A 627 46.15 -17.90 -12.10
C ASP A 627 45.57 -16.58 -12.64
N GLN A 628 44.31 -16.59 -13.10
CA GLN A 628 43.60 -15.38 -13.52
C GLN A 628 43.46 -14.37 -12.38
N ASP A 629 43.03 -14.83 -11.20
CA ASP A 629 42.90 -13.96 -10.02
C ASP A 629 44.28 -13.47 -9.52
N VAL A 630 45.36 -14.27 -9.66
CA VAL A 630 46.74 -13.85 -9.35
C VAL A 630 47.20 -12.76 -10.30
N PHE A 631 46.96 -12.88 -11.61
CA PHE A 631 47.27 -11.83 -12.58
C PHE A 631 46.60 -10.52 -12.19
N VAL A 632 45.29 -10.57 -11.95
CA VAL A 632 44.50 -9.40 -11.53
C VAL A 632 45.03 -8.81 -10.24
N CYS A 633 45.33 -9.65 -9.23
CA CYS A 633 45.86 -9.22 -7.93
C CYS A 633 47.21 -8.50 -8.07
N MET A 634 48.13 -9.05 -8.86
CA MET A 634 49.44 -8.45 -9.11
C MET A 634 49.31 -7.06 -9.74
N ILE A 635 48.48 -6.93 -10.77
CA ILE A 635 48.26 -5.64 -11.45
C ILE A 635 47.55 -4.64 -10.52
N GLN A 636 46.52 -5.07 -9.79
CA GLN A 636 45.77 -4.20 -8.87
C GLN A 636 46.69 -3.65 -7.78
N GLU A 637 47.54 -4.48 -7.18
CA GLU A 637 48.49 -4.05 -6.15
C GLU A 637 49.43 -2.96 -6.69
N LEU A 638 49.97 -3.12 -7.90
CA LEU A 638 50.79 -2.09 -8.52
C LEU A 638 50.02 -0.79 -8.74
N LEU A 639 48.77 -0.86 -9.21
CA LEU A 639 47.93 0.34 -9.38
C LEU A 639 47.64 1.04 -8.04
N CYS A 640 47.39 0.27 -6.97
CA CYS A 640 47.19 0.82 -5.63
C CYS A 640 48.44 1.57 -5.16
N GLN A 641 49.63 1.01 -5.36
CA GLN A 641 50.91 1.64 -4.97
C GLN A 641 51.14 3.01 -5.60
N TYR A 642 50.65 3.26 -6.81
CA TYR A 642 50.71 4.60 -7.44
C TYR A 642 49.88 5.64 -6.69
N THR A 643 48.76 5.24 -6.11
CA THR A 643 47.88 6.16 -5.39
C THR A 643 48.31 6.35 -3.93
N SER A 644 48.94 5.35 -3.33
CA SER A 644 49.31 5.31 -1.90
C SER A 644 50.80 5.47 -1.63
N CYS A 645 51.63 5.85 -2.62
CA CYS A 645 53.06 6.06 -2.35
C CYS A 645 53.29 7.30 -1.47
N VAL A 646 53.75 7.06 -0.23
CA VAL A 646 54.16 8.14 0.71
C VAL A 646 55.66 8.02 1.05
N ASP A 647 56.17 6.81 1.32
CA ASP A 647 57.54 6.59 1.83
C ASP A 647 58.33 5.49 1.09
N TYR A 648 58.43 5.55 -0.24
CA TYR A 648 59.24 4.58 -0.98
C TYR A 648 60.74 4.90 -0.88
N SER A 649 61.56 3.88 -0.63
CA SER A 649 62.99 3.97 -0.90
C SER A 649 63.22 4.17 -2.40
N LEU A 650 64.28 4.90 -2.79
CA LEU A 650 64.59 5.14 -4.21
C LEU A 650 64.74 3.83 -5.00
N SER A 651 65.25 2.77 -4.36
CA SER A 651 65.38 1.44 -4.97
C SER A 651 64.02 0.78 -5.25
N ASN A 652 63.08 0.85 -4.30
CA ASN A 652 61.75 0.27 -4.48
C ASN A 652 60.92 1.06 -5.48
N LEU A 653 61.07 2.39 -5.50
CA LEU A 653 60.44 3.27 -6.49
C LEU A 653 60.91 2.93 -7.90
N ALA A 654 62.23 2.85 -8.12
CA ALA A 654 62.79 2.48 -9.42
C ALA A 654 62.33 1.09 -9.87
N THR A 655 62.35 0.09 -8.97
CA THR A 655 61.91 -1.28 -9.30
C THR A 655 60.44 -1.31 -9.73
N THR A 656 59.57 -0.60 -9.01
CA THR A 656 58.13 -0.52 -9.30
C THR A 656 57.86 0.22 -10.60
N ALA A 657 58.57 1.32 -10.86
CA ALA A 657 58.47 2.08 -12.11
C ALA A 657 58.90 1.24 -13.32
N VAL A 658 60.00 0.50 -13.22
CA VAL A 658 60.50 -0.38 -14.29
C VAL A 658 59.51 -1.53 -14.55
N LEU A 659 58.95 -2.13 -13.50
CA LEU A 659 57.94 -3.19 -13.65
C LEU A 659 56.67 -2.67 -14.32
N PHE A 660 56.14 -1.53 -13.86
CA PHE A 660 54.93 -0.94 -14.43
C PHE A 660 55.13 -0.47 -15.87
N GLY A 661 56.25 0.21 -16.16
CA GLY A 661 56.65 0.55 -17.53
C GLY A 661 56.79 -0.68 -18.42
N GLY A 662 57.34 -1.78 -17.89
CA GLY A 662 57.41 -3.08 -18.53
C GLY A 662 56.04 -3.66 -18.87
N ILE A 663 55.08 -3.64 -17.93
CA ILE A 663 53.70 -4.10 -18.12
C ILE A 663 53.02 -3.34 -19.27
N MET A 664 53.18 -2.01 -19.28
CA MET A 664 52.63 -1.15 -20.32
C MET A 664 53.27 -1.41 -21.69
N ARG A 665 54.61 -1.48 -21.73
CA ARG A 665 55.40 -1.72 -22.95
C ARG A 665 55.07 -3.07 -23.59
N HIS A 666 54.91 -4.11 -22.77
CA HIS A 666 54.56 -5.46 -23.24
C HIS A 666 53.07 -5.65 -23.50
N LYS A 667 52.25 -4.59 -23.44
CA LYS A 667 50.80 -4.60 -23.74
C LYS A 667 50.05 -5.68 -22.94
N LEU A 668 50.43 -5.85 -21.67
CA LEU A 668 49.80 -6.86 -20.83
C LEU A 668 48.38 -6.48 -20.43
N LEU A 669 48.04 -5.19 -20.44
CA LEU A 669 46.70 -4.70 -20.07
C LEU A 669 45.77 -4.56 -21.30
N PRO A 670 44.51 -5.00 -21.20
CA PRO A 670 43.47 -4.72 -22.19
C PRO A 670 43.17 -3.21 -22.27
N ASP A 671 42.49 -2.77 -23.34
CA ASP A 671 42.26 -1.33 -23.63
C ASP A 671 41.68 -0.56 -22.43
N LEU A 672 40.68 -1.12 -21.74
CA LEU A 672 40.05 -0.47 -20.58
C LEU A 672 41.05 -0.24 -19.43
N ALA A 673 41.76 -1.30 -19.03
CA ALA A 673 42.74 -1.26 -17.94
C ALA A 673 43.96 -0.39 -18.30
N HIS A 674 44.36 -0.46 -19.57
CA HIS A 674 45.44 0.34 -20.13
C HIS A 674 45.11 1.84 -20.08
N GLN A 675 43.90 2.24 -20.50
CA GLN A 675 43.45 3.63 -20.40
C GLN A 675 43.39 4.10 -18.94
N ALA A 676 42.85 3.29 -18.03
CA ALA A 676 42.81 3.62 -16.60
C ALA A 676 44.22 3.83 -16.01
N SER A 677 45.21 3.03 -16.45
CA SER A 677 46.61 3.15 -16.06
C SER A 677 47.27 4.44 -16.57
N LEU A 678 47.02 4.82 -17.82
CA LEU A 678 47.51 6.10 -18.38
C LEU A 678 46.87 7.29 -17.67
N ASP A 679 45.55 7.25 -17.45
CA ASP A 679 44.81 8.27 -16.73
C ASP A 679 45.38 8.45 -15.30
N MET A 680 45.80 7.35 -14.66
CA MET A 680 46.40 7.36 -13.32
C MET A 680 47.79 8.02 -13.32
N ILE A 681 48.66 7.71 -14.29
CA ILE A 681 49.96 8.35 -14.44
C ILE A 681 49.79 9.87 -14.66
N LEU A 682 48.88 10.26 -15.55
CA LEU A 682 48.62 11.69 -15.82
C LEU A 682 48.07 12.41 -14.60
N LYS A 683 47.20 11.75 -13.83
CA LYS A 683 46.67 12.30 -12.57
C LYS A 683 47.78 12.53 -11.56
N ALA A 684 48.67 11.56 -11.38
CA ALA A 684 49.81 11.70 -10.47
C ALA A 684 50.74 12.87 -10.84
N LEU A 685 50.91 13.14 -12.14
CA LEU A 685 51.75 14.23 -12.64
C LEU A 685 51.08 15.61 -12.55
N ARG A 686 49.74 15.68 -12.57
CA ARG A 686 48.98 16.92 -12.48
C ARG A 686 48.68 17.33 -11.04
N ASP A 687 48.37 16.35 -10.19
CA ASP A 687 47.82 16.60 -8.86
C ASP A 687 48.89 16.64 -7.76
N HIS A 688 50.14 16.24 -8.06
CA HIS A 688 51.23 16.18 -7.09
C HIS A 688 52.45 17.02 -7.49
N PRO A 689 53.12 17.66 -6.51
CA PRO A 689 54.33 18.45 -6.77
C PRO A 689 55.53 17.55 -7.07
N GLU A 690 56.56 18.10 -7.71
CA GLU A 690 57.77 17.37 -8.16
C GLU A 690 58.53 16.63 -7.03
N GLY A 691 58.38 17.09 -5.80
CA GLY A 691 59.00 16.47 -4.61
C GLY A 691 58.31 15.18 -4.14
N ASP A 692 57.04 14.97 -4.51
CA ASP A 692 56.20 13.85 -4.06
C ASP A 692 56.67 12.51 -4.66
N CYS A 693 56.57 11.43 -3.88
CA CYS A 693 56.89 10.09 -4.38
C CYS A 693 56.08 9.74 -5.64
N ARG A 694 54.79 10.09 -5.67
CA ARG A 694 53.87 9.74 -6.75
C ARG A 694 54.26 10.42 -8.06
N TYR A 695 54.69 11.67 -7.98
CA TYR A 695 55.23 12.40 -9.13
C TYR A 695 56.50 11.72 -9.65
N LYS A 696 57.46 11.42 -8.75
CA LYS A 696 58.73 10.76 -9.11
C LYS A 696 58.50 9.38 -9.74
N LEU A 697 57.61 8.58 -9.16
CA LEU A 697 57.23 7.26 -9.67
C LEU A 697 56.63 7.38 -11.08
N ALA A 698 55.75 8.35 -11.30
CA ALA A 698 55.15 8.60 -12.61
C ALA A 698 56.19 9.03 -13.66
N VAL A 699 57.12 9.93 -13.33
CA VAL A 699 58.21 10.34 -14.22
C VAL A 699 59.12 9.16 -14.57
N GLU A 700 59.55 8.38 -13.57
CA GLU A 700 60.43 7.23 -13.77
C GLU A 700 59.77 6.17 -14.65
N THR A 701 58.46 6.00 -14.49
CA THR A 701 57.67 5.08 -15.32
C THR A 701 57.57 5.56 -16.76
N LEU A 702 57.35 6.86 -16.97
CA LEU A 702 57.34 7.45 -18.30
C LEU A 702 58.68 7.26 -19.03
N LEU A 703 59.81 7.40 -18.32
CA LEU A 703 61.15 7.12 -18.85
C LEU A 703 61.27 5.65 -19.32
N ASN A 704 60.72 4.72 -18.56
CA ASN A 704 60.76 3.28 -18.88
C ASN A 704 59.76 2.84 -19.96
N MET A 705 58.92 3.74 -20.47
CA MET A 705 57.94 3.46 -21.52
C MET A 705 58.01 4.43 -22.72
N MET A 706 59.09 5.20 -22.87
CA MET A 706 59.24 6.18 -23.96
C MET A 706 59.09 5.57 -25.37
N ASP A 707 59.55 4.33 -25.56
CA ASP A 707 59.40 3.60 -26.84
C ASP A 707 57.93 3.39 -27.25
N TYR A 708 57.00 3.47 -26.30
CA TYR A 708 55.57 3.29 -26.50
C TYR A 708 54.84 4.58 -26.94
N PHE A 709 55.46 5.75 -26.77
CA PHE A 709 54.84 7.06 -27.06
C PHE A 709 54.34 7.20 -28.51
N PRO A 710 55.09 6.75 -29.55
CA PRO A 710 54.62 6.86 -30.93
C PRO A 710 53.31 6.13 -31.21
N GLU A 711 52.98 5.09 -30.44
CA GLU A 711 51.73 4.34 -30.58
C GLU A 711 50.53 5.03 -29.91
N ARG A 712 50.75 6.13 -29.16
CA ARG A 712 49.73 6.82 -28.35
C ARG A 712 49.86 8.34 -28.42
N LEU A 713 49.67 8.88 -29.62
CA LEU A 713 49.78 10.34 -29.87
C LEU A 713 48.87 11.20 -28.99
N VAL A 714 47.65 10.74 -28.68
CA VAL A 714 46.72 11.47 -27.79
C VAL A 714 47.30 11.61 -26.38
N PHE A 715 47.96 10.58 -25.88
CA PHE A 715 48.63 10.60 -24.58
C PHE A 715 49.83 11.55 -24.58
N CYS A 716 50.62 11.57 -25.66
CA CYS A 716 51.70 12.54 -25.83
C CYS A 716 51.17 13.98 -25.81
N ALA A 717 50.03 14.26 -26.44
CA ALA A 717 49.42 15.58 -26.41
C ALA A 717 49.00 16.00 -24.98
N GLN A 718 48.54 15.05 -24.16
CA GLN A 718 48.22 15.29 -22.75
C GLN A 718 49.45 15.52 -21.88
N ILE A 719 50.58 14.85 -22.17
CA ILE A 719 51.87 15.08 -21.51
C ILE A 719 52.37 16.50 -21.77
N LEU A 720 52.27 16.99 -23.01
CA LEU A 720 52.74 18.34 -23.37
C LEU A 720 51.97 19.47 -22.67
N GLN A 721 50.77 19.20 -22.16
CA GLN A 721 49.99 20.17 -21.38
C GLN A 721 50.49 20.31 -19.93
N ILE A 722 51.36 19.42 -19.46
CA ILE A 722 51.86 19.40 -18.09
C ILE A 722 53.13 20.24 -18.01
N ARG A 723 53.04 21.41 -17.37
CA ARG A 723 54.13 22.40 -17.28
C ARG A 723 55.37 21.87 -16.55
N SER A 724 55.20 21.04 -15.53
CA SER A 724 56.31 20.50 -14.73
C SER A 724 57.20 19.50 -15.49
N LEU A 725 56.77 19.05 -16.68
CA LEU A 725 57.57 18.17 -17.54
C LEU A 725 58.35 18.95 -18.60
N GLU A 726 58.11 20.26 -18.78
CA GLU A 726 58.78 21.06 -19.79
C GLU A 726 60.32 21.00 -19.64
N GLY A 727 61.01 20.59 -20.71
CA GLY A 727 62.47 20.46 -20.73
C GLY A 727 63.03 19.08 -20.31
N THR A 728 62.20 18.18 -19.78
CA THR A 728 62.59 16.78 -19.49
C THR A 728 62.72 15.94 -20.76
N ASP A 729 63.44 14.82 -20.68
CA ASP A 729 63.60 13.91 -21.82
C ASP A 729 62.28 13.24 -22.23
N VAL A 730 61.38 13.02 -21.26
CA VAL A 730 59.99 12.59 -21.49
C VAL A 730 59.25 13.59 -22.37
N TRP A 731 59.35 14.89 -22.07
CA TRP A 731 58.66 15.94 -22.83
C TRP A 731 59.21 16.12 -24.24
N LYS A 732 60.55 16.06 -24.40
CA LYS A 732 61.19 16.08 -25.72
C LYS A 732 60.73 14.90 -26.58
N THR A 733 60.76 13.69 -26.02
CA THR A 733 60.36 12.47 -26.73
C THR A 733 58.87 12.49 -27.09
N ALA A 734 58.00 12.99 -26.20
CA ALA A 734 56.57 13.16 -26.49
C ALA A 734 56.33 14.19 -27.62
N LYS A 735 57.08 15.30 -27.62
CA LYS A 735 57.03 16.31 -28.69
C LYS A 735 57.51 15.75 -30.02
N ASP A 736 58.61 15.00 -30.02
CA ASP A 736 59.19 14.38 -31.21
C ASP A 736 58.25 13.32 -31.80
N ALA A 737 57.59 12.53 -30.95
CA ALA A 737 56.57 11.55 -31.37
C ALA A 737 55.36 12.21 -32.06
N LEU A 738 54.96 13.40 -31.62
CA LEU A 738 53.88 14.18 -32.24
C LEU A 738 54.29 14.87 -33.55
N LEU A 739 55.54 15.31 -33.65
CA LEU A 739 56.07 15.96 -34.85
C LEU A 739 56.40 14.95 -35.97
N ASN A 740 56.83 13.74 -35.60
CA ASN A 740 57.23 12.68 -36.53
C ASN A 740 56.44 11.37 -36.30
N PRO A 741 55.11 11.34 -36.57
CA PRO A 741 54.26 10.18 -36.30
C PRO A 741 54.59 8.92 -37.13
N GLY A 742 55.56 8.98 -38.06
CA GLY A 742 55.88 7.92 -39.01
C GLY A 742 57.29 7.32 -38.94
N HIS A 743 58.16 7.69 -38.00
CA HIS A 743 59.56 7.20 -37.96
C HIS A 743 59.86 6.08 -36.95
N SER A 744 58.85 5.60 -36.25
CA SER A 744 58.97 4.59 -35.20
C SER A 744 58.05 3.39 -35.48
N ARG A 745 58.17 2.82 -36.69
CA ARG A 745 57.95 1.38 -36.87
C ARG A 745 59.31 0.70 -36.71
N PRO A 746 59.63 0.05 -35.59
CA PRO A 746 60.71 -0.92 -35.61
C PRO A 746 60.27 -2.05 -36.55
N SER A 747 61.05 -2.31 -37.59
CA SER A 747 60.88 -3.48 -38.43
C SER A 747 61.14 -4.73 -37.57
N PHE A 748 60.08 -5.44 -37.17
CA PHE A 748 60.20 -6.81 -36.68
C PHE A 748 59.89 -7.77 -37.81
N ARG A 749 60.93 -8.49 -38.25
CA ARG A 749 60.83 -9.85 -38.76
C ARG A 749 60.64 -10.79 -37.58
#